data_AF-A0A1Q3HIT6-F1
#
_entry.id   AF-A0A1Q3HIT6-F1
#
_cell.length_a   1.000
_cell.length_b   1.000
_cell.length_c   1.000
_cell.angle_alpha   90.00
_cell.angle_beta   90.00
_cell.angle_gamma   90.00
#
_symmetry.space_group_name_H-M   'P 1'
#
loop_
_entity.id
_entity.type
_entity.pdbx_description
1 polymer ?
#
loop_
_entity_poly.entity_id
_entity_poly.type
_entity_poly.pdbx_seq_one_letter_code
_entity_poly.pdbx_strand_id
1 'polypeptide(L)'
;MKLWSSSQHLYVKGDIGVSDEQLRELEKWLNQRPHWTVVLLDSAQGERFVDAAGTSFEGIEAVKQALGKGLSNRTGFGSLKHPKTDEPDGAIFLLSVRDRNLSYFGSDAQDRRGLGEANWKGRLDAPAIAAMRSGGRILDAVRDTVTDIDRRLAALLEQEQANRERARQRGALRLKQAGDALTALETSRLKAFAVPELEAAKAALEQARPAVVTLAPDHESLLSAAETLRQKVETLLAEMARQESLLEEQARLLEALEKESRAGLVQQQIADAHAALRRAREAFARQDRTFTEALRSSQESYQSARGLIQEAEHNAAVRHALVGIAVLALGIFLVFLRIGRNRHMREAAELHAQWRKALDEKMQALFELLDRTHLAAGHSREEIQKRYSGTTRERALTLASGVDELFLLSVGASRVLDQAEALLTGRGLLDWLVVQFSAPRFQKVTHLLRDKLIAFHPDDGIELVLRGRPTAEQRLIGDLASYQPFSLHFEELIEAFNTRASNVLPVLEVLEAVPGQAGEGVAALERLIAEVRTAESEAVRLRVPALLEGVVPSLEALLAEARSLLVEDPIGAFHGPLASARRQGADTSGLLAVLARGRSEGVPLAERAGEALVSAGLSRQWLDEALDTLHRQSDEVARALVTREADVDVKALAEAFGRLEQRAAEAGRLVEVCGRARAELTRVAEEVGTARAGLGQAMGLAPALMLREEGRDPSVRLTSGEQSLARGREALSRGELEAARTGVDAALAGASEAAQLVARSREVHARFEAWCEECRAEAKRLAGFMAERQAPLTETMRRYLPSALRLRADDPIHPNANGTVQDNLREAASSTQRASELLQSASKLFSQGRLLTSAERIGQAREQQALAMHRLEELTEKVRQLQAAEDANPQMLSAAEALAAACAVEVDDPRVMAPTRSTLETARGLVEAARAMVGVLPGDPLEAAERLSAANLSLANVQRSVANDHSLHARAAEGLRSARSAYEGAQQWVRRAATDGITDSRETTRAVNAIGALEGELQKADETFGKPHGDWLALESEGERLELQVAREAAALRNELEAAERAVRAIQEAGKPVKRAKDWFPSHGVTIRGNPGSRRLTEARAALQNGDYASAQAAAENASHLALAAIAAAEQEVARYVEEERRREEERERERERERERERERQREREREYSWSSSSSSSSSSFFSSSSSSDSGFSSSSWSDSSSSSSSSDSSSSSSSNDSGFGSSSW
;
A
#
# COMPACT_ATOMS: atom_id res chain seq x y z
N MET A 1 -10.80 2.36 62.77
CA MET A 1 -10.83 1.18 61.88
C MET A 1 -9.97 0.08 62.49
N LYS A 2 -10.14 -1.18 62.10
CA LYS A 2 -9.04 -2.16 62.20
C LYS A 2 -7.89 -1.69 61.30
N LEU A 3 -6.65 -2.07 61.59
CA LEU A 3 -5.56 -1.92 60.63
C LEU A 3 -5.85 -2.83 59.43
N TRP A 4 -5.56 -2.36 58.21
CA TRP A 4 -5.67 -3.18 57.00
C TRP A 4 -4.64 -4.32 57.05
N SER A 5 -5.01 -5.49 56.52
CA SER A 5 -4.10 -6.61 56.29
C SER A 5 -4.25 -7.16 54.87
N SER A 6 -3.19 -7.75 54.34
CA SER A 6 -3.15 -8.44 53.04
C SER A 6 -3.91 -9.78 53.02
N SER A 7 -4.82 -9.98 53.98
CA SER A 7 -5.60 -11.20 54.20
C SER A 7 -7.06 -10.89 54.57
N GLN A 8 -7.46 -9.62 54.50
CA GLN A 8 -8.84 -9.16 54.62
C GLN A 8 -9.09 -8.21 53.45
N HIS A 9 -10.06 -8.56 52.61
CA HIS A 9 -10.33 -7.92 51.33
C HIS A 9 -11.68 -7.19 51.32
N LEU A 10 -12.55 -7.41 52.32
CA LEU A 10 -13.81 -6.71 52.51
C LEU A 10 -13.82 -5.91 53.82
N TYR A 11 -14.21 -4.64 53.74
CA TYR A 11 -14.35 -3.74 54.89
C TYR A 11 -15.73 -3.08 54.87
N VAL A 12 -16.58 -3.40 55.84
CA VAL A 12 -17.96 -2.88 55.93
C VAL A 12 -18.11 -1.94 57.13
N LYS A 13 -18.86 -0.84 56.97
CA LYS A 13 -19.17 0.10 58.06
C LYS A 13 -20.59 0.67 57.93
N GLY A 14 -21.35 0.53 59.02
CA GLY A 14 -22.78 0.86 59.06
C GLY A 14 -23.64 -0.28 58.53
N ASP A 15 -24.95 -0.11 58.57
CA ASP A 15 -25.90 -1.06 57.97
C ASP A 15 -26.11 -0.72 56.49
N ILE A 16 -25.65 -1.62 55.62
CA ILE A 16 -25.78 -1.48 54.16
C ILE A 16 -26.94 -2.30 53.58
N GLY A 17 -27.78 -2.92 54.42
CA GLY A 17 -28.91 -3.75 53.97
C GLY A 17 -28.52 -5.10 53.35
N VAL A 18 -27.38 -5.66 53.76
CA VAL A 18 -26.81 -6.93 53.26
C VAL A 18 -26.52 -7.86 54.44
N SER A 19 -26.81 -9.16 54.33
CA SER A 19 -26.66 -10.09 55.47
C SER A 19 -25.21 -10.49 55.76
N ASP A 20 -24.91 -10.81 57.02
CA ASP A 20 -23.59 -11.33 57.43
C ASP A 20 -23.17 -12.60 56.68
N GLU A 21 -24.12 -13.37 56.16
CA GLU A 21 -23.85 -14.54 55.31
C GLU A 21 -23.42 -14.13 53.89
N GLN A 22 -24.17 -13.23 53.26
CA GLN A 22 -23.81 -12.64 51.97
C GLN A 22 -22.47 -11.90 51.99
N LEU A 23 -22.14 -11.23 53.10
CA LEU A 23 -20.84 -10.57 53.27
C LEU A 23 -19.70 -11.58 53.43
N ARG A 24 -19.93 -12.71 54.12
CA ARG A 24 -18.95 -13.82 54.19
C ARG A 24 -18.77 -14.51 52.85
N GLU A 25 -19.80 -14.64 52.02
CA GLU A 25 -19.64 -15.09 50.63
C GLU A 25 -18.80 -14.10 49.80
N LEU A 26 -19.05 -12.80 49.94
CA LEU A 26 -18.32 -11.79 49.19
C LEU A 26 -16.83 -11.76 49.59
N GLU A 27 -16.51 -11.84 50.89
CA GLU A 27 -15.12 -12.00 51.35
C GLU A 27 -14.50 -13.31 50.82
N LYS A 28 -15.21 -14.45 50.88
CA LYS A 28 -14.74 -15.74 50.31
C LYS A 28 -14.45 -15.65 48.81
N TRP A 29 -15.21 -14.85 48.07
CA TRP A 29 -15.03 -14.59 46.64
C TRP A 29 -13.90 -13.58 46.34
N LEU A 30 -13.69 -12.58 47.21
CA LEU A 30 -12.57 -11.64 47.14
C LEU A 30 -11.23 -12.28 47.56
N ASN A 31 -11.23 -13.29 48.42
CA ASN A 31 -10.03 -14.08 48.76
C ASN A 31 -9.42 -14.82 47.54
N GLN A 32 -10.16 -14.95 46.44
CA GLN A 32 -9.65 -15.45 45.15
C GLN A 32 -8.99 -14.36 44.30
N ARG A 33 -9.03 -13.10 44.75
CA ARG A 33 -8.60 -11.86 44.08
C ARG A 33 -7.80 -10.99 45.05
N PRO A 34 -6.61 -11.48 45.51
CA PRO A 34 -5.89 -10.88 46.63
C PRO A 34 -5.35 -9.46 46.35
N HIS A 35 -5.40 -9.01 45.10
CA HIS A 35 -5.07 -7.65 44.66
C HIS A 35 -6.17 -6.62 44.96
N TRP A 36 -7.43 -7.05 45.16
CA TRP A 36 -8.54 -6.15 45.46
C TRP A 36 -8.73 -5.89 46.96
N THR A 37 -9.24 -4.69 47.27
CA THR A 37 -9.83 -4.32 48.56
C THR A 37 -11.16 -3.59 48.32
N VAL A 38 -12.25 -4.12 48.85
CA VAL A 38 -13.60 -3.56 48.73
C VAL A 38 -14.02 -2.92 50.04
N VAL A 39 -14.53 -1.68 49.96
CA VAL A 39 -15.02 -0.90 51.10
C VAL A 39 -16.48 -0.55 50.88
N LEU A 40 -17.36 -0.99 51.78
CA LEU A 40 -18.80 -0.76 51.72
C LEU A 40 -19.24 0.10 52.92
N LEU A 41 -19.86 1.24 52.64
CA LEU A 41 -20.30 2.20 53.65
C LEU A 41 -21.81 2.45 53.57
N ASP A 42 -22.49 2.49 54.71
CA ASP A 42 -23.85 3.05 54.82
C ASP A 42 -23.81 4.55 54.45
N SER A 43 -22.97 5.32 55.15
CA SER A 43 -22.61 6.71 54.83
C SER A 43 -21.21 7.04 55.34
N ALA A 44 -20.55 8.03 54.72
CA ALA A 44 -19.32 8.64 55.19
C ALA A 44 -19.55 9.89 56.08
N GLN A 45 -20.79 10.19 56.48
CA GLN A 45 -21.09 11.33 57.34
C GLN A 45 -20.34 11.25 58.68
N GLY A 46 -19.54 12.29 58.98
CA GLY A 46 -18.71 12.37 60.19
C GLY A 46 -17.27 11.83 60.03
N GLU A 47 -16.93 11.23 58.89
CA GLU A 47 -15.55 10.81 58.62
C GLU A 47 -14.62 12.01 58.46
N ARG A 48 -13.38 11.88 58.97
CA ARG A 48 -12.32 12.89 58.92
C ARG A 48 -10.98 12.25 58.59
N PHE A 49 -10.20 12.89 57.73
CA PHE A 49 -8.85 12.46 57.38
C PHE A 49 -7.91 13.65 57.29
N VAL A 50 -6.66 13.47 57.71
CA VAL A 50 -5.59 14.46 57.53
C VAL A 50 -4.45 13.80 56.76
N ASP A 51 -4.09 14.41 55.62
CA ASP A 51 -3.03 13.92 54.75
C ASP A 51 -1.63 14.26 55.28
N ALA A 52 -0.59 13.88 54.53
CA ALA A 52 0.80 14.14 54.91
C ALA A 52 1.21 15.63 54.81
N ALA A 53 0.41 16.48 54.16
CA ALA A 53 0.62 17.93 54.07
C ALA A 53 -0.15 18.70 55.16
N GLY A 54 -0.92 18.01 56.01
CA GLY A 54 -1.76 18.63 57.04
C GLY A 54 -3.14 19.07 56.55
N THR A 55 -3.53 18.73 55.31
CA THR A 55 -4.84 19.09 54.76
C THR A 55 -5.92 18.22 55.38
N SER A 56 -6.93 18.84 56.00
CA SER A 56 -8.08 18.17 56.59
C SER A 56 -9.22 18.00 55.57
N PHE A 57 -9.69 16.76 55.41
CA PHE A 57 -10.85 16.39 54.60
C PHE A 57 -11.96 15.84 55.49
N GLU A 58 -13.22 16.05 55.09
CA GLU A 58 -14.41 15.52 55.77
C GLU A 58 -15.30 14.70 54.82
N GLY A 59 -16.16 13.85 55.36
CA GLY A 59 -17.18 13.12 54.60
C GLY A 59 -16.60 12.08 53.63
N ILE A 60 -17.26 11.90 52.48
CA ILE A 60 -16.82 10.92 51.46
C ILE A 60 -15.42 11.24 50.91
N GLU A 61 -15.02 12.51 50.84
CA GLU A 61 -13.67 12.90 50.43
C GLU A 61 -12.62 12.52 51.48
N ALA A 62 -12.94 12.54 52.78
CA ALA A 62 -12.06 11.98 53.81
C ALA A 62 -11.79 10.50 53.57
N VAL A 63 -12.84 9.72 53.23
CA VAL A 63 -12.70 8.29 52.90
C VAL A 63 -11.84 8.09 51.66
N LYS A 64 -12.07 8.84 50.59
CA LYS A 64 -11.28 8.75 49.36
C LYS A 64 -9.80 9.04 49.57
N GLN A 65 -9.47 10.13 50.28
CA GLN A 65 -8.07 10.45 50.58
C GLN A 65 -7.45 9.43 51.54
N ALA A 66 -8.22 8.91 52.50
CA ALA A 66 -7.77 7.85 53.41
C ALA A 66 -7.50 6.51 52.72
N LEU A 67 -8.27 6.16 51.68
CA LEU A 67 -8.06 4.94 50.89
C LEU A 67 -6.98 5.16 49.83
N GLY A 68 -7.20 6.00 48.82
CA GLY A 68 -6.29 6.15 47.67
C GLY A 68 -4.88 6.64 48.04
N LYS A 69 -4.76 7.60 48.97
CA LYS A 69 -3.44 8.08 49.45
C LYS A 69 -3.04 7.49 50.79
N GLY A 70 -3.98 7.35 51.72
CA GLY A 70 -3.68 6.88 53.08
C GLY A 70 -3.30 5.41 53.13
N LEU A 71 -3.98 4.52 52.39
CA LEU A 71 -3.72 3.08 52.44
C LEU A 71 -2.38 2.74 51.78
N SER A 72 -2.20 3.17 50.53
CA SER A 72 -1.04 2.86 49.69
C SER A 72 0.28 3.38 50.27
N ASN A 73 0.27 4.52 50.98
CA ASN A 73 1.48 5.13 51.57
C ASN A 73 1.73 4.77 53.05
N ARG A 74 0.75 4.18 53.76
CA ARG A 74 0.87 3.89 55.22
C ARG A 74 0.74 2.40 55.56
N THR A 75 0.55 1.51 54.58
CA THR A 75 0.39 0.06 54.78
C THR A 75 1.11 -0.74 53.70
N GLY A 76 1.14 -2.07 53.83
CA GLY A 76 1.67 -2.97 52.79
C GLY A 76 0.86 -3.02 51.49
N PHE A 77 -0.29 -2.33 51.39
CA PHE A 77 -1.15 -2.35 50.20
C PHE A 77 -0.41 -1.90 48.92
N GLY A 78 0.39 -0.84 49.01
CA GLY A 78 1.24 -0.37 47.89
C GLY A 78 2.41 -1.29 47.52
N SER A 79 2.61 -2.40 48.25
CA SER A 79 3.61 -3.44 47.95
C SER A 79 3.01 -4.72 47.36
N LEU A 80 1.69 -4.80 47.19
CA LEU A 80 1.04 -5.86 46.42
C LEU A 80 1.46 -5.76 44.96
N LYS A 81 1.85 -6.89 44.35
CA LYS A 81 2.34 -6.96 42.97
C LYS A 81 1.60 -7.97 42.12
N HIS A 82 1.41 -7.64 40.85
CA HIS A 82 0.69 -8.48 39.90
C HIS A 82 1.59 -9.65 39.44
N PRO A 83 1.17 -10.92 39.59
CA PRO A 83 2.06 -12.09 39.44
C PRO A 83 2.59 -12.33 38.02
N LYS A 84 2.01 -11.72 36.97
CA LYS A 84 2.55 -11.81 35.59
C LYS A 84 3.42 -10.62 35.17
N THR A 85 3.47 -9.53 35.94
CA THR A 85 4.16 -8.28 35.51
C THR A 85 5.05 -7.61 36.56
N ASP A 86 5.00 -8.01 37.84
CA ASP A 86 5.78 -7.43 38.95
C ASP A 86 5.50 -5.93 39.22
N GLU A 87 4.45 -5.39 38.57
CA GLU A 87 3.91 -4.04 38.75
C GLU A 87 3.03 -3.95 40.01
N PRO A 88 2.93 -2.79 40.69
CA PRO A 88 2.00 -2.60 41.80
C PRO A 88 0.54 -2.86 41.40
N ASP A 89 -0.18 -3.65 42.20
CA ASP A 89 -1.47 -4.24 41.82
C ASP A 89 -2.62 -4.00 42.80
N GLY A 90 -2.37 -3.32 43.93
CA GLY A 90 -3.42 -3.01 44.90
C GLY A 90 -4.53 -2.12 44.30
N ALA A 91 -5.72 -2.69 44.10
CA ALA A 91 -6.90 -2.03 43.58
C ALA A 91 -7.98 -1.85 44.66
N ILE A 92 -8.66 -0.68 44.70
CA ILE A 92 -9.68 -0.39 45.71
C ILE A 92 -11.02 -0.07 45.05
N PHE A 93 -12.10 -0.74 45.46
CA PHE A 93 -13.47 -0.36 45.12
C PHE A 93 -14.22 0.15 46.36
N LEU A 94 -14.82 1.35 46.26
CA LEU A 94 -15.55 2.02 47.33
C LEU A 94 -17.00 2.27 46.89
N LEU A 95 -17.95 1.74 47.66
CA LEU A 95 -19.38 1.98 47.48
C LEU A 95 -19.95 2.56 48.78
N SER A 96 -20.61 3.72 48.69
CA SER A 96 -21.41 4.29 49.78
C SER A 96 -22.88 4.43 49.40
N VAL A 97 -23.76 3.84 50.23
CA VAL A 97 -25.18 3.64 49.91
C VAL A 97 -25.98 4.93 50.00
N ARG A 98 -25.99 5.60 51.16
CA ARG A 98 -26.75 6.86 51.36
C ARG A 98 -26.14 8.01 50.58
N ASP A 99 -24.81 8.07 50.53
CA ASP A 99 -24.07 9.11 49.80
C ASP A 99 -24.11 8.87 48.27
N ARG A 100 -24.71 7.75 47.83
CA ARG A 100 -24.84 7.29 46.44
C ARG A 100 -23.53 7.38 45.66
N ASN A 101 -22.43 7.04 46.33
CA ASN A 101 -21.08 7.25 45.80
C ASN A 101 -20.45 5.94 45.34
N LEU A 102 -19.95 5.93 44.11
CA LEU A 102 -19.19 4.84 43.52
C LEU A 102 -17.81 5.38 43.12
N SER A 103 -16.77 4.93 43.80
CA SER A 103 -15.39 5.33 43.56
C SER A 103 -14.48 4.11 43.41
N TYR A 104 -13.44 4.26 42.61
CA TYR A 104 -12.50 3.19 42.30
C TYR A 104 -11.12 3.79 42.15
N PHE A 105 -10.14 3.15 42.78
CA PHE A 105 -8.74 3.49 42.69
C PHE A 105 -8.04 2.30 42.02
N GLY A 106 -7.59 2.51 40.79
CA GLY A 106 -6.85 1.50 40.04
C GLY A 106 -5.44 1.30 40.59
N SER A 107 -4.88 0.13 40.33
CA SER A 107 -3.47 -0.15 40.54
C SER A 107 -2.61 0.39 39.38
N ASP A 108 -1.29 0.54 39.55
CA ASP A 108 -0.37 0.90 38.46
C ASP A 108 -0.52 -0.04 37.25
N ALA A 109 -0.77 -1.33 37.49
CA ALA A 109 -1.01 -2.34 36.46
C ALA A 109 -2.32 -2.12 35.68
N GLN A 110 -3.35 -1.54 36.32
CA GLN A 110 -4.64 -1.19 35.71
C GLN A 110 -4.59 0.19 35.03
N ASP A 111 -4.06 1.20 35.70
CA ASP A 111 -3.91 2.59 35.21
C ASP A 111 -3.13 2.64 33.90
N ARG A 112 -1.97 1.97 33.83
CA ARG A 112 -1.11 1.86 32.63
C ARG A 112 -1.83 1.28 31.42
N ARG A 113 -2.92 0.53 31.64
CA ARG A 113 -3.69 -0.19 30.62
C ARG A 113 -5.05 0.46 30.32
N GLY A 114 -5.27 1.69 30.81
CA GLY A 114 -6.52 2.42 30.60
C GLY A 114 -7.70 1.89 31.43
N LEU A 115 -7.41 1.06 32.44
CA LEU A 115 -8.40 0.54 33.39
C LEU A 115 -8.36 1.28 34.74
N GLY A 116 -7.78 2.49 34.77
CA GLY A 116 -7.61 3.31 35.98
C GLY A 116 -8.76 4.25 36.33
N GLU A 117 -8.59 5.04 37.40
CA GLU A 117 -9.60 6.01 37.87
C GLU A 117 -9.99 7.02 36.76
N ALA A 118 -9.04 7.42 35.91
CA ALA A 118 -9.30 8.30 34.77
C ALA A 118 -10.30 7.74 33.72
N ASN A 119 -10.52 6.42 33.71
CA ASN A 119 -11.53 5.74 32.88
C ASN A 119 -12.74 5.25 33.69
N TRP A 120 -12.84 5.58 34.99
CA TRP A 120 -13.90 5.08 35.87
C TRP A 120 -15.30 5.48 35.37
N LYS A 121 -15.54 6.78 35.26
CA LYS A 121 -16.86 7.37 35.00
C LYS A 121 -17.35 7.12 33.56
N GLY A 122 -18.55 6.58 33.42
CA GLY A 122 -19.20 6.25 32.15
C GLY A 122 -18.55 5.09 31.38
N ARG A 123 -17.74 4.23 32.03
CA ARG A 123 -16.94 3.20 31.33
C ARG A 123 -16.63 1.93 32.12
N LEU A 124 -16.21 2.10 33.37
CA LEU A 124 -15.89 0.99 34.31
C LEU A 124 -16.88 0.97 35.49
N ASP A 125 -17.55 2.09 35.76
CA ASP A 125 -18.68 2.22 36.68
C ASP A 125 -19.99 1.62 36.13
N ALA A 126 -20.09 1.39 34.82
CA ALA A 126 -21.29 0.92 34.16
C ALA A 126 -21.89 -0.38 34.73
N PRO A 127 -21.10 -1.42 35.11
CA PRO A 127 -21.63 -2.63 35.76
C PRO A 127 -22.24 -2.32 37.14
N ALA A 128 -21.53 -1.58 38.00
CA ALA A 128 -22.07 -1.13 39.29
C ALA A 128 -23.36 -0.31 39.13
N ILE A 129 -23.40 0.62 38.18
CA ILE A 129 -24.58 1.44 37.91
C ILE A 129 -25.75 0.59 37.39
N ALA A 130 -25.49 -0.44 36.57
CA ALA A 130 -26.52 -1.36 36.10
C ALA A 130 -27.10 -2.20 37.25
N ALA A 131 -26.25 -2.85 38.05
CA ALA A 131 -26.66 -3.67 39.20
C ALA A 131 -27.36 -2.87 40.31
N MET A 132 -26.96 -1.61 40.53
CA MET A 132 -27.67 -0.71 41.45
C MET A 132 -29.03 -0.25 40.90
N ARG A 133 -29.20 -0.15 39.57
CA ARG A 133 -30.49 0.19 38.93
C ARG A 133 -31.46 -0.99 38.87
N SER A 134 -30.99 -2.23 38.76
CA SER A 134 -31.83 -3.43 38.65
C SER A 134 -32.43 -3.94 39.97
N GLY A 135 -32.32 -3.18 41.06
CA GLY A 135 -32.85 -3.54 42.38
C GLY A 135 -31.92 -3.27 43.57
N GLY A 136 -30.84 -2.51 43.38
CA GLY A 136 -29.95 -2.11 44.49
C GLY A 136 -29.07 -3.23 45.05
N ARG A 137 -28.77 -4.27 44.26
CA ARG A 137 -27.98 -5.42 44.69
C ARG A 137 -26.49 -5.05 44.81
N ILE A 138 -26.10 -4.50 45.97
CA ILE A 138 -24.74 -4.05 46.30
C ILE A 138 -23.68 -5.13 46.01
N LEU A 139 -24.00 -6.40 46.31
CA LEU A 139 -23.12 -7.56 46.06
C LEU A 139 -22.80 -7.72 44.57
N ASP A 140 -23.82 -7.61 43.71
CA ASP A 140 -23.70 -7.76 42.27
C ASP A 140 -22.96 -6.54 41.69
N ALA A 141 -23.23 -5.34 42.21
CA ALA A 141 -22.49 -4.12 41.86
C ALA A 141 -20.98 -4.21 42.17
N VAL A 142 -20.58 -4.93 43.23
CA VAL A 142 -19.18 -5.28 43.50
C VAL A 142 -18.70 -6.38 42.54
N ARG A 143 -19.39 -7.52 42.49
CA ARG A 143 -18.98 -8.72 41.75
C ARG A 143 -18.81 -8.44 40.27
N ASP A 144 -19.77 -7.76 39.63
CA ASP A 144 -19.76 -7.46 38.20
C ASP A 144 -18.65 -6.48 37.84
N THR A 145 -18.47 -5.42 38.64
CA THR A 145 -17.41 -4.40 38.42
C THR A 145 -16.01 -5.01 38.51
N VAL A 146 -15.75 -5.74 39.60
CA VAL A 146 -14.45 -6.40 39.82
C VAL A 146 -14.19 -7.45 38.74
N THR A 147 -15.20 -8.25 38.38
CA THR A 147 -15.07 -9.26 37.30
C THR A 147 -14.83 -8.62 35.94
N ASP A 148 -15.49 -7.50 35.62
CA ASP A 148 -15.33 -6.84 34.33
C ASP A 148 -13.95 -6.19 34.19
N ILE A 149 -13.45 -5.54 35.26
CA ILE A 149 -12.10 -4.96 35.29
C ILE A 149 -11.03 -6.07 35.23
N ASP A 150 -11.13 -7.14 36.04
CA ASP A 150 -10.23 -8.29 35.99
C ASP A 150 -10.21 -8.94 34.59
N ARG A 151 -11.37 -9.11 33.95
CA ARG A 151 -11.50 -9.70 32.60
C ARG A 151 -10.84 -8.83 31.53
N ARG A 152 -11.04 -7.50 31.59
CA ARG A 152 -10.38 -6.55 30.69
C ARG A 152 -8.87 -6.53 30.92
N LEU A 153 -8.41 -6.58 32.16
CA LEU A 153 -6.98 -6.60 32.52
C LEU A 153 -6.30 -7.86 31.98
N ALA A 154 -6.91 -9.04 32.19
CA ALA A 154 -6.41 -10.30 31.67
C ALA A 154 -6.29 -10.28 30.13
N ALA A 155 -7.32 -9.81 29.42
CA ALA A 155 -7.31 -9.71 27.96
C ALA A 155 -6.23 -8.76 27.43
N LEU A 156 -6.01 -7.61 28.09
CA LEU A 156 -4.95 -6.65 27.71
C LEU A 156 -3.55 -7.19 28.00
N LEU A 157 -3.37 -7.95 29.09
CA LEU A 157 -2.11 -8.63 29.41
C LEU A 157 -1.78 -9.75 28.41
N GLU A 158 -2.78 -10.53 27.99
CA GLU A 158 -2.64 -11.54 26.95
C GLU A 158 -2.34 -10.91 25.59
N GLN A 159 -2.97 -9.77 25.27
CA GLN A 159 -2.65 -8.97 24.08
C GLN A 159 -1.22 -8.40 24.14
N GLU A 160 -0.75 -7.93 25.29
CA GLU A 160 0.65 -7.52 25.48
C GLU A 160 1.63 -8.68 25.28
N GLN A 161 1.35 -9.86 25.85
CA GLN A 161 2.20 -11.04 25.69
C GLN A 161 2.25 -11.50 24.22
N ALA A 162 1.09 -11.57 23.55
CA ALA A 162 1.02 -11.88 22.12
C ALA A 162 1.74 -10.84 21.25
N ASN A 163 1.65 -9.55 21.58
CA ASN A 163 2.34 -8.49 20.85
C ASN A 163 3.86 -8.50 21.09
N ARG A 164 4.34 -8.78 22.30
CA ARG A 164 5.77 -8.99 22.59
C ARG A 164 6.31 -10.18 21.80
N GLU A 165 5.60 -11.30 21.78
CA GLU A 165 6.05 -12.48 21.03
C GLU A 165 6.02 -12.26 19.50
N ARG A 166 5.00 -11.57 18.97
CA ARG A 166 5.00 -11.08 17.57
C ARG A 166 6.12 -10.08 17.26
N ALA A 167 6.56 -9.27 18.23
CA ALA A 167 7.72 -8.39 18.07
C ALA A 167 9.01 -9.22 18.01
N ARG A 168 9.20 -10.18 18.92
CA ARG A 168 10.35 -11.10 18.92
C ARG A 168 10.45 -11.87 17.61
N GLN A 169 9.35 -12.42 17.11
CA GLN A 169 9.31 -13.19 15.86
C GLN A 169 9.65 -12.32 14.64
N ARG A 170 9.11 -11.10 14.54
CA ARG A 170 9.46 -10.15 13.46
C ARG A 170 10.92 -9.70 13.54
N GLY A 171 11.42 -9.39 14.73
CA GLY A 171 12.81 -9.02 14.96
C GLY A 171 13.77 -10.17 14.60
N ALA A 172 13.46 -11.40 15.01
CA ALA A 172 14.27 -12.58 14.68
C ALA A 172 14.28 -12.89 13.18
N LEU A 173 13.15 -12.71 12.47
CA LEU A 173 13.08 -12.85 11.02
C LEU A 173 13.95 -11.81 10.30
N ARG A 174 13.83 -10.52 10.66
CA ARG A 174 14.66 -9.43 10.12
C ARG A 174 16.15 -9.64 10.42
N LEU A 175 16.49 -10.01 11.66
CA LEU A 175 17.86 -10.33 12.07
C LEU A 175 18.45 -11.47 11.21
N LYS A 176 17.67 -12.51 10.94
CA LYS A 176 18.08 -13.59 10.02
C LYS A 176 18.27 -13.05 8.60
N GLN A 177 17.29 -12.34 8.04
CA GLN A 177 17.38 -11.77 6.68
C GLN A 177 18.59 -10.84 6.51
N ALA A 178 18.89 -10.01 7.51
CA ALA A 178 20.05 -9.15 7.53
C ALA A 178 21.37 -9.96 7.58
N GLY A 179 21.43 -11.04 8.35
CA GLY A 179 22.57 -11.96 8.40
C GLY A 179 22.79 -12.76 7.11
N ASP A 180 21.72 -13.33 6.55
CA ASP A 180 21.76 -14.06 5.26
C ASP A 180 22.26 -13.13 4.14
N ALA A 181 21.73 -11.90 4.07
CA ALA A 181 22.13 -10.89 3.08
C ALA A 181 23.55 -10.32 3.33
N LEU A 182 23.99 -10.19 4.59
CA LEU A 182 25.36 -9.80 4.91
C LEU A 182 26.36 -10.90 4.51
N THR A 183 25.99 -12.17 4.70
CA THR A 183 26.78 -13.33 4.23
C THR A 183 26.90 -13.34 2.70
N ALA A 184 25.85 -12.97 1.96
CA ALA A 184 25.95 -12.79 0.52
C ALA A 184 26.90 -11.65 0.10
N LEU A 185 26.95 -10.55 0.86
CA LEU A 185 27.93 -9.48 0.63
C LEU A 185 29.37 -9.94 0.95
N GLU A 186 29.56 -10.82 1.93
CA GLU A 186 30.86 -11.47 2.21
C GLU A 186 31.36 -12.41 1.09
N THR A 187 30.50 -12.87 0.17
CA THR A 187 30.94 -13.69 -0.98
C THR A 187 31.21 -12.87 -2.24
N SER A 188 30.91 -11.57 -2.25
CA SER A 188 31.14 -10.69 -3.40
C SER A 188 32.63 -10.57 -3.77
N ARG A 189 32.94 -10.62 -5.07
CA ARG A 189 34.30 -10.41 -5.61
C ARG A 189 34.87 -9.03 -5.24
N LEU A 190 34.00 -8.04 -5.02
CA LEU A 190 34.37 -6.65 -4.71
C LEU A 190 34.47 -6.37 -3.21
N LYS A 191 34.23 -7.35 -2.32
CA LYS A 191 34.13 -7.14 -0.86
C LYS A 191 35.33 -6.43 -0.23
N ALA A 192 36.53 -6.57 -0.81
CA ALA A 192 37.74 -5.89 -0.37
C ALA A 192 37.59 -4.36 -0.34
N PHE A 193 36.83 -3.80 -1.30
CA PHE A 193 36.52 -2.37 -1.34
C PHE A 193 35.58 -1.92 -0.21
N ALA A 194 34.99 -2.82 0.59
CA ALA A 194 33.97 -2.52 1.62
C ALA A 194 34.28 -3.10 3.01
N VAL A 195 35.50 -3.58 3.26
CA VAL A 195 35.88 -4.27 4.51
C VAL A 195 35.49 -3.52 5.80
N PRO A 196 35.80 -2.22 6.00
CA PRO A 196 35.49 -1.56 7.27
C PRO A 196 33.98 -1.37 7.49
N GLU A 197 33.19 -1.12 6.44
CA GLU A 197 31.73 -1.03 6.54
C GLU A 197 31.08 -2.41 6.72
N LEU A 198 31.67 -3.47 6.14
CA LEU A 198 31.26 -4.87 6.29
C LEU A 198 31.47 -5.36 7.73
N GLU A 199 32.62 -5.07 8.34
CA GLU A 199 32.85 -5.37 9.76
C GLU A 199 31.98 -4.49 10.69
N ALA A 200 31.73 -3.22 10.34
CA ALA A 200 30.79 -2.38 11.09
C ALA A 200 29.36 -2.94 11.04
N ALA A 201 28.91 -3.43 9.88
CA ALA A 201 27.61 -4.08 9.72
C ALA A 201 27.51 -5.37 10.55
N LYS A 202 28.56 -6.19 10.60
CA LYS A 202 28.64 -7.37 11.48
C LYS A 202 28.56 -7.01 12.95
N ALA A 203 29.34 -6.02 13.38
CA ALA A 203 29.35 -5.56 14.77
C ALA A 203 27.97 -5.04 15.21
N ALA A 204 27.27 -4.29 14.35
CA ALA A 204 25.90 -3.85 14.61
C ALA A 204 24.90 -5.02 14.64
N LEU A 205 25.04 -6.01 13.75
CA LEU A 205 24.16 -7.19 13.72
C LEU A 205 24.31 -8.05 15.00
N GLU A 206 25.53 -8.25 15.48
CA GLU A 206 25.79 -8.97 16.74
C GLU A 206 25.41 -8.16 18.00
N GLN A 207 25.33 -6.82 17.92
CA GLN A 207 24.70 -6.00 18.96
C GLN A 207 23.17 -6.10 18.94
N ALA A 208 22.56 -6.15 17.75
CA ALA A 208 21.11 -6.31 17.58
C ALA A 208 20.63 -7.72 18.02
N ARG A 209 21.44 -8.76 17.81
CA ARG A 209 21.13 -10.16 18.15
C ARG A 209 20.60 -10.37 19.59
N PRO A 210 21.33 -10.00 20.67
CA PRO A 210 20.84 -10.17 22.03
C PRO A 210 19.65 -9.23 22.34
N ALA A 211 19.65 -8.01 21.82
CA ALA A 211 18.59 -7.03 22.04
C ALA A 211 17.23 -7.51 21.49
N VAL A 212 17.22 -8.14 20.31
CA VAL A 212 16.02 -8.74 19.69
C VAL A 212 15.49 -9.92 20.52
N VAL A 213 16.36 -10.76 21.08
CA VAL A 213 15.96 -11.90 21.92
C VAL A 213 15.30 -11.45 23.23
N THR A 214 15.89 -10.45 23.88
CA THR A 214 15.41 -9.89 25.16
C THR A 214 14.27 -8.88 25.01
N LEU A 215 14.03 -8.36 23.79
CA LEU A 215 13.18 -7.20 23.52
C LEU A 215 13.62 -5.95 24.30
N ALA A 216 14.94 -5.68 24.30
CA ALA A 216 15.50 -4.47 24.87
C ALA A 216 14.86 -3.20 24.24
N PRO A 217 14.72 -2.07 24.95
CA PRO A 217 13.98 -0.90 24.45
C PRO A 217 14.48 -0.33 23.11
N ASP A 218 15.74 -0.58 22.79
CA ASP A 218 16.48 -0.14 21.61
C ASP A 218 16.56 -1.18 20.47
N HIS A 219 15.98 -2.38 20.62
CA HIS A 219 16.17 -3.50 19.67
C HIS A 219 15.81 -3.16 18.21
N GLU A 220 14.69 -2.46 17.98
CA GLU A 220 14.30 -1.96 16.65
C GLU A 220 15.34 -0.98 16.07
N SER A 221 15.95 -0.14 16.92
CA SER A 221 16.95 0.84 16.50
C SER A 221 18.32 0.21 16.17
N LEU A 222 18.76 -0.77 16.97
CA LEU A 222 19.99 -1.53 16.71
C LEU A 222 19.86 -2.38 15.45
N LEU A 223 18.71 -3.04 15.26
CA LEU A 223 18.39 -3.80 14.07
C LEU A 223 18.34 -2.91 12.82
N SER A 224 17.68 -1.75 12.91
CA SER A 224 17.63 -0.78 11.81
C SER A 224 19.00 -0.16 11.51
N ALA A 225 19.88 0.01 12.51
CA ALA A 225 21.26 0.44 12.31
C ALA A 225 22.10 -0.62 11.59
N ALA A 226 21.95 -1.90 11.95
CA ALA A 226 22.58 -3.02 11.25
C ALA A 226 22.10 -3.13 9.80
N GLU A 227 20.79 -3.04 9.55
CA GLU A 227 20.20 -3.01 8.21
C GLU A 227 20.70 -1.80 7.38
N THR A 228 20.82 -0.62 8.00
CA THR A 228 21.36 0.60 7.36
C THR A 228 22.85 0.44 6.99
N LEU A 229 23.66 -0.16 7.86
CA LEU A 229 25.07 -0.43 7.57
C LEU A 229 25.21 -1.50 6.48
N ARG A 230 24.39 -2.55 6.50
CA ARG A 230 24.31 -3.56 5.42
C ARG A 230 23.92 -2.93 4.08
N GLN A 231 22.93 -2.02 4.06
CA GLN A 231 22.56 -1.25 2.86
C GLN A 231 23.71 -0.34 2.37
N LYS A 232 24.47 0.30 3.27
CA LYS A 232 25.65 1.07 2.87
C LYS A 232 26.69 0.20 2.16
N VAL A 233 27.00 -0.98 2.70
CA VAL A 233 27.88 -1.97 2.04
C VAL A 233 27.34 -2.36 0.65
N GLU A 234 26.05 -2.67 0.56
CA GLU A 234 25.38 -3.03 -0.70
C GLU A 234 25.48 -1.92 -1.75
N THR A 235 25.15 -0.67 -1.38
CA THR A 235 25.29 0.49 -2.28
C THR A 235 26.73 0.78 -2.68
N LEU A 236 27.70 0.60 -1.76
CA LEU A 236 29.11 0.82 -2.06
C LEU A 236 29.62 -0.24 -3.05
N LEU A 237 29.30 -1.52 -2.85
CA LEU A 237 29.70 -2.58 -3.78
C LEU A 237 29.01 -2.46 -5.15
N ALA A 238 27.75 -1.98 -5.20
CA ALA A 238 27.07 -1.66 -6.45
C ALA A 238 27.73 -0.49 -7.20
N GLU A 239 28.11 0.58 -6.48
CA GLU A 239 28.83 1.70 -7.09
C GLU A 239 30.24 1.29 -7.53
N MET A 240 30.96 0.44 -6.79
CA MET A 240 32.25 -0.09 -7.25
C MET A 240 32.11 -0.93 -8.53
N ALA A 241 31.04 -1.71 -8.69
CA ALA A 241 30.75 -2.44 -9.93
C ALA A 241 30.41 -1.50 -11.11
N ARG A 242 29.81 -0.33 -10.84
CA ARG A 242 29.58 0.71 -11.84
C ARG A 242 30.84 1.48 -12.21
N GLN A 243 31.70 1.77 -11.23
CA GLN A 243 32.99 2.41 -11.47
C GLN A 243 33.96 1.47 -12.20
N GLU A 244 33.81 0.14 -12.06
CA GLU A 244 34.49 -0.86 -12.87
C GLU A 244 34.14 -0.74 -14.36
N SER A 245 32.85 -0.60 -14.73
CA SER A 245 32.49 -0.39 -16.15
C SER A 245 32.94 0.98 -16.68
N LEU A 246 33.01 2.01 -15.84
CA LEU A 246 33.58 3.31 -16.22
C LEU A 246 35.11 3.25 -16.48
N LEU A 247 35.86 2.32 -15.87
CA LEU A 247 37.27 2.05 -16.20
C LEU A 247 37.46 1.39 -17.58
N GLU A 248 36.41 0.78 -18.14
CA GLU A 248 36.39 0.31 -19.52
C GLU A 248 35.91 1.40 -20.48
N GLU A 249 34.83 2.11 -20.15
CA GLU A 249 34.26 3.18 -20.98
C GLU A 249 35.27 4.31 -21.21
N GLN A 250 35.94 4.78 -20.14
CA GLN A 250 36.97 5.83 -20.24
C GLN A 250 38.16 5.42 -21.13
N ALA A 251 38.46 4.12 -21.24
CA ALA A 251 39.49 3.62 -22.15
C ALA A 251 39.05 3.73 -23.62
N ARG A 252 37.79 3.36 -23.91
CA ARG A 252 37.20 3.46 -25.26
C ARG A 252 37.04 4.93 -25.69
N LEU A 253 36.69 5.82 -24.76
CA LEU A 253 36.60 7.26 -25.00
C LEU A 253 37.97 7.88 -25.31
N LEU A 254 39.04 7.46 -24.62
CA LEU A 254 40.39 7.91 -24.93
C LEU A 254 40.90 7.38 -26.27
N GLU A 255 40.67 6.10 -26.59
CA GLU A 255 41.03 5.54 -27.91
C GLU A 255 40.27 6.24 -29.05
N ALA A 256 39.02 6.66 -28.82
CA ALA A 256 38.27 7.48 -29.76
C ALA A 256 38.87 8.89 -29.94
N LEU A 257 39.29 9.52 -28.83
CA LEU A 257 39.90 10.86 -28.86
C LEU A 257 41.28 10.88 -29.55
N GLU A 258 42.08 9.81 -29.42
CA GLU A 258 43.35 9.63 -30.13
C GLU A 258 43.19 9.60 -31.67
N LYS A 259 41.98 9.33 -32.17
CA LYS A 259 41.66 9.24 -33.61
C LYS A 259 41.08 10.53 -34.18
N GLU A 260 40.71 11.51 -33.35
CA GLU A 260 40.22 12.80 -33.84
C GLU A 260 41.33 13.54 -34.61
N SER A 261 40.99 14.18 -35.73
CA SER A 261 41.96 14.83 -36.63
C SER A 261 42.79 15.95 -35.99
N ARG A 262 42.38 16.44 -34.82
CA ARG A 262 43.05 17.46 -34.01
C ARG A 262 43.74 16.91 -32.75
N ALA A 263 43.76 15.60 -32.52
CA ALA A 263 44.40 14.96 -31.35
C ALA A 263 45.89 15.35 -31.19
N GLY A 264 46.58 15.66 -32.30
CA GLY A 264 47.94 16.20 -32.32
C GLY A 264 48.14 17.49 -31.51
N LEU A 265 47.09 18.29 -31.28
CA LEU A 265 47.13 19.50 -30.47
C LEU A 265 47.07 19.24 -28.96
N VAL A 266 46.65 18.04 -28.54
CA VAL A 266 46.33 17.69 -27.14
C VAL A 266 46.98 16.37 -26.68
N GLN A 267 48.05 15.94 -27.36
CA GLN A 267 48.75 14.69 -27.03
C GLN A 267 49.24 14.61 -25.58
N GLN A 268 49.60 15.75 -24.97
CA GLN A 268 50.01 15.75 -23.56
C GLN A 268 48.84 15.39 -22.64
N GLN A 269 47.68 16.03 -22.84
CA GLN A 269 46.47 15.77 -22.06
C GLN A 269 45.97 14.33 -22.24
N ILE A 270 46.08 13.78 -23.45
CA ILE A 270 45.80 12.37 -23.75
C ILE A 270 46.77 11.44 -23.00
N ALA A 271 48.08 11.71 -23.06
CA ALA A 271 49.10 10.91 -22.38
C ALA A 271 48.92 10.95 -20.84
N ASP A 272 48.61 12.12 -20.29
CA ASP A 272 48.28 12.30 -18.87
C ASP A 272 46.99 11.55 -18.49
N ALA A 273 45.96 11.58 -19.35
CA ALA A 273 44.73 10.83 -19.14
C ALA A 273 44.95 9.30 -19.15
N HIS A 274 45.81 8.78 -20.04
CA HIS A 274 46.21 7.37 -20.04
C HIS A 274 47.13 7.01 -18.85
N ALA A 275 47.95 7.94 -18.36
CA ALA A 275 48.75 7.75 -17.14
C ALA A 275 47.85 7.76 -15.87
N ALA A 276 46.79 8.56 -15.85
CA ALA A 276 45.76 8.54 -14.81
C ALA A 276 44.93 7.24 -14.86
N LEU A 277 44.46 6.82 -16.04
CA LEU A 277 43.68 5.59 -16.20
C LEU A 277 44.46 4.32 -15.84
N ARG A 278 45.77 4.26 -16.14
CA ARG A 278 46.64 3.16 -15.69
C ARG A 278 46.74 3.10 -14.17
N ARG A 279 47.00 4.23 -13.52
CA ARG A 279 47.00 4.34 -12.04
C ARG A 279 45.66 3.92 -11.44
N ALA A 280 44.55 4.27 -12.08
CA ALA A 280 43.21 3.85 -11.66
C ALA A 280 43.05 2.32 -11.77
N ARG A 281 43.36 1.71 -12.92
CA ARG A 281 43.29 0.25 -13.11
C ARG A 281 44.19 -0.51 -12.13
N GLU A 282 45.39 -0.02 -11.86
CA GLU A 282 46.27 -0.60 -10.84
C GLU A 282 45.71 -0.47 -9.42
N ALA A 283 45.17 0.68 -9.03
CA ALA A 283 44.57 0.88 -7.72
C ALA A 283 43.32 0.01 -7.54
N PHE A 284 42.49 -0.14 -8.58
CA PHE A 284 41.35 -1.05 -8.60
C PHE A 284 41.79 -2.52 -8.47
N ALA A 285 42.84 -2.94 -9.17
CA ALA A 285 43.41 -4.28 -9.03
C ALA A 285 44.04 -4.54 -7.64
N ARG A 286 44.59 -3.49 -7.00
CA ARG A 286 45.02 -3.49 -5.59
C ARG A 286 43.87 -3.32 -4.58
N GLN A 287 42.62 -3.23 -5.05
CA GLN A 287 41.39 -3.07 -4.26
C GLN A 287 41.36 -1.79 -3.41
N ASP A 288 42.08 -0.75 -3.84
CA ASP A 288 42.20 0.55 -3.19
C ASP A 288 41.23 1.58 -3.82
N ARG A 289 40.41 2.22 -2.98
CA ARG A 289 39.42 3.25 -3.35
C ARG A 289 40.01 4.49 -4.04
N THR A 290 41.32 4.75 -3.88
CA THR A 290 42.01 5.86 -4.58
C THR A 290 41.89 5.80 -6.10
N PHE A 291 41.52 4.64 -6.67
CA PHE A 291 41.26 4.50 -8.09
C PHE A 291 40.21 5.49 -8.63
N THR A 292 39.24 5.88 -7.80
CA THR A 292 38.16 6.81 -8.19
C THR A 292 38.67 8.22 -8.47
N GLU A 293 39.71 8.67 -7.74
CA GLU A 293 40.38 9.95 -7.98
C GLU A 293 41.25 9.90 -9.24
N ALA A 294 41.96 8.79 -9.46
CA ALA A 294 42.74 8.56 -10.67
C ALA A 294 41.85 8.42 -11.93
N LEU A 295 40.66 7.83 -11.81
CA LEU A 295 39.65 7.79 -12.89
C LEU A 295 39.09 9.19 -13.17
N ARG A 296 38.73 9.97 -12.13
CA ARG A 296 38.30 11.36 -12.32
C ARG A 296 39.39 12.21 -12.97
N SER A 297 40.64 12.09 -12.55
CA SER A 297 41.78 12.77 -13.18
C SER A 297 41.91 12.40 -14.67
N SER A 298 41.64 11.14 -15.05
CA SER A 298 41.59 10.73 -16.46
C SER A 298 40.43 11.38 -17.23
N GLN A 299 39.25 11.47 -16.61
CA GLN A 299 38.08 12.16 -17.17
C GLN A 299 38.29 13.67 -17.31
N GLU A 300 38.91 14.32 -16.31
CA GLU A 300 39.23 15.75 -16.33
C GLU A 300 40.26 16.08 -17.42
N SER A 301 41.31 15.28 -17.57
CA SER A 301 42.28 15.42 -18.67
C SER A 301 41.62 15.19 -20.04
N TYR A 302 40.72 14.21 -20.17
CA TYR A 302 39.92 13.97 -21.39
C TYR A 302 39.00 15.16 -21.73
N GLN A 303 38.27 15.71 -20.75
CA GLN A 303 37.40 16.87 -20.96
C GLN A 303 38.21 18.14 -21.26
N SER A 304 39.39 18.31 -20.64
CA SER A 304 40.33 19.39 -20.97
C SER A 304 40.85 19.28 -22.40
N ALA A 305 41.20 18.08 -22.86
CA ALA A 305 41.60 17.83 -24.24
C ALA A 305 40.46 18.17 -25.24
N ARG A 306 39.22 17.73 -24.97
CA ARG A 306 38.06 18.10 -25.79
C ARG A 306 37.77 19.60 -25.77
N GLY A 307 37.86 20.25 -24.61
CA GLY A 307 37.70 21.68 -24.46
C GLY A 307 38.72 22.47 -25.28
N LEU A 308 39.99 22.04 -25.31
CA LEU A 308 41.04 22.66 -26.12
C LEU A 308 40.84 22.44 -27.63
N ILE A 309 40.32 21.27 -28.04
CA ILE A 309 39.91 21.04 -29.44
C ILE A 309 38.78 21.99 -29.83
N GLN A 310 37.75 22.11 -28.98
CA GLN A 310 36.61 23.02 -29.18
C GLN A 310 37.01 24.50 -29.14
N GLU A 311 37.93 24.92 -28.27
CA GLU A 311 38.48 26.28 -28.28
C GLU A 311 39.34 26.53 -29.53
N ALA A 312 40.06 25.53 -30.06
CA ALA A 312 40.78 25.65 -31.33
C ALA A 312 39.83 25.70 -32.55
N GLU A 313 38.57 25.29 -32.40
CA GLU A 313 37.51 25.46 -33.40
C GLU A 313 36.82 26.82 -33.22
N HIS A 314 36.50 27.21 -31.99
CA HIS A 314 35.85 28.49 -31.69
C HIS A 314 36.76 29.69 -31.99
N ASN A 315 38.07 29.61 -31.70
CA ASN A 315 39.03 30.66 -32.08
C ASN A 315 39.29 30.73 -33.59
N ALA A 316 38.98 29.68 -34.36
CA ALA A 316 38.95 29.76 -35.82
C ALA A 316 37.72 30.54 -36.31
N ALA A 317 36.55 30.33 -35.69
CA ALA A 317 35.32 31.07 -36.00
C ALA A 317 35.38 32.55 -35.58
N VAL A 318 35.84 32.85 -34.36
CA VAL A 318 35.87 34.23 -33.79
C VAL A 318 36.79 35.18 -34.58
N ARG A 319 37.77 34.65 -35.34
CA ARG A 319 38.59 35.45 -36.27
C ARG A 319 37.79 36.13 -37.40
N HIS A 320 36.53 35.75 -37.63
CA HIS A 320 35.67 36.34 -38.66
C HIS A 320 34.60 37.30 -38.12
N ALA A 321 34.48 37.51 -36.79
CA ALA A 321 33.35 38.21 -36.17
C ALA A 321 33.74 39.54 -35.48
N LEU A 322 34.58 40.38 -36.10
CA LEU A 322 35.14 41.60 -35.48
C LEU A 322 34.83 42.92 -36.23
N VAL A 323 33.63 43.05 -36.79
CA VAL A 323 33.06 44.32 -37.30
C VAL A 323 31.56 44.36 -36.99
N GLY A 324 31.02 45.49 -36.49
CA GLY A 324 29.58 45.75 -36.56
C GLY A 324 28.84 46.34 -35.35
N ILE A 325 29.46 46.51 -34.18
CA ILE A 325 28.78 47.18 -33.04
C ILE A 325 29.00 48.70 -33.12
N ALA A 326 27.92 49.48 -33.36
CA ALA A 326 27.57 50.75 -32.68
C ALA A 326 26.67 51.72 -33.51
N VAL A 327 25.34 51.49 -33.54
CA VAL A 327 24.35 52.58 -33.78
C VAL A 327 23.13 52.42 -32.85
N LEU A 328 23.37 52.19 -31.56
CA LEU A 328 22.30 52.09 -30.55
C LEU A 328 21.96 53.48 -29.99
N ALA A 329 21.34 54.34 -30.81
CA ALA A 329 21.11 55.75 -30.47
C ALA A 329 19.79 56.37 -31.01
N LEU A 330 18.85 55.58 -31.55
CA LEU A 330 17.61 56.10 -32.16
C LEU A 330 16.34 55.89 -31.30
N GLY A 331 16.46 56.03 -29.98
CA GLY A 331 15.34 55.77 -29.04
C GLY A 331 14.26 56.87 -28.96
N ILE A 332 14.54 58.10 -29.41
CA ILE A 332 13.78 59.30 -28.97
C ILE A 332 13.20 60.11 -30.15
N PHE A 333 12.62 59.44 -31.16
CA PHE A 333 11.51 60.04 -31.94
C PHE A 333 10.50 59.01 -32.46
N LEU A 334 10.17 58.03 -31.62
CA LEU A 334 8.76 57.65 -31.49
C LEU A 334 7.99 58.84 -30.88
N VAL A 335 6.65 58.78 -30.88
CA VAL A 335 5.81 59.91 -30.46
C VAL A 335 4.56 60.03 -31.33
N PHE A 336 3.98 61.23 -31.40
CA PHE A 336 2.51 61.35 -31.42
C PHE A 336 1.77 61.26 -32.76
N LEU A 337 2.43 61.37 -33.91
CA LEU A 337 1.75 61.33 -35.22
C LEU A 337 1.84 59.98 -35.95
N ARG A 338 2.51 58.99 -35.37
CA ARG A 338 2.92 57.77 -36.08
C ARG A 338 1.97 56.58 -35.94
N ILE A 339 1.07 56.59 -34.94
CA ILE A 339 0.49 55.37 -34.36
C ILE A 339 -0.52 54.65 -35.28
N GLY A 340 -1.42 55.38 -35.96
CA GLY A 340 -2.40 54.77 -36.87
C GLY A 340 -1.76 54.16 -38.13
N ARG A 341 -0.96 54.94 -38.86
CA ARG A 341 -0.30 54.49 -40.10
C ARG A 341 0.77 53.42 -39.85
N ASN A 342 1.44 53.45 -38.69
CA ASN A 342 2.48 52.48 -38.35
C ASN A 342 1.99 51.04 -38.34
N ARG A 343 0.72 50.71 -38.04
CA ARG A 343 0.34 49.30 -37.82
C ARG A 343 0.60 48.44 -39.06
N HIS A 344 -0.02 48.78 -40.19
CA HIS A 344 0.19 48.03 -41.44
C HIS A 344 1.55 48.31 -42.09
N MET A 345 2.13 49.50 -41.90
CA MET A 345 3.49 49.81 -42.38
C MET A 345 4.55 48.96 -41.67
N ARG A 346 4.43 48.79 -40.35
CA ARG A 346 5.30 47.91 -39.55
C ARG A 346 5.08 46.46 -39.92
N GLU A 347 3.84 45.98 -39.89
CA GLU A 347 3.47 44.61 -40.26
C GLU A 347 4.05 44.20 -41.62
N ALA A 348 3.99 45.07 -42.63
CA ALA A 348 4.61 44.83 -43.94
C ALA A 348 6.15 44.88 -43.94
N ALA A 349 6.77 45.82 -43.21
CA ALA A 349 8.22 46.01 -43.19
C ALA A 349 8.96 45.04 -42.26
N GLU A 350 8.35 44.67 -41.13
CA GLU A 350 8.83 43.67 -40.19
C GLU A 350 8.79 42.28 -40.83
N LEU A 351 7.70 41.94 -41.54
CA LEU A 351 7.59 40.68 -42.27
C LEU A 351 8.56 40.60 -43.47
N HIS A 352 8.78 41.71 -44.21
CA HIS A 352 9.84 41.77 -45.23
C HIS A 352 11.24 41.62 -44.64
N ALA A 353 11.56 42.36 -43.58
CA ALA A 353 12.88 42.29 -42.93
C ALA A 353 13.15 40.92 -42.27
N GLN A 354 12.13 40.28 -41.70
CA GLN A 354 12.20 38.92 -41.16
C GLN A 354 12.55 37.92 -42.27
N TRP A 355 11.83 37.95 -43.39
CA TRP A 355 12.10 37.05 -44.51
C TRP A 355 13.43 37.34 -45.21
N ARG A 356 13.83 38.61 -45.32
CA ARG A 356 15.15 39.00 -45.87
C ARG A 356 16.28 38.45 -45.00
N LYS A 357 16.24 38.68 -43.68
CA LYS A 357 17.22 38.12 -42.72
C LYS A 357 17.26 36.60 -42.78
N ALA A 358 16.10 35.93 -42.81
CA ALA A 358 16.01 34.48 -42.89
C ALA A 358 16.54 33.91 -44.23
N LEU A 359 16.42 34.65 -45.35
CA LEU A 359 17.01 34.24 -46.63
C LEU A 359 18.52 34.50 -46.67
N ASP A 360 18.99 35.64 -46.16
CA ASP A 360 20.43 35.95 -46.12
C ASP A 360 21.20 34.96 -45.21
N GLU A 361 20.61 34.54 -44.08
CA GLU A 361 21.13 33.45 -43.23
C GLU A 361 21.16 32.10 -43.98
N LYS A 362 20.12 31.78 -44.77
CA LYS A 362 20.09 30.57 -45.61
C LYS A 362 21.08 30.61 -46.76
N MET A 363 21.34 31.79 -47.33
CA MET A 363 22.38 31.98 -48.34
C MET A 363 23.77 31.71 -47.75
N GLN A 364 24.06 32.22 -46.55
CA GLN A 364 25.34 31.96 -45.88
C GLN A 364 25.54 30.46 -45.60
N ALA A 365 24.52 29.78 -45.07
CA ALA A 365 24.55 28.33 -44.85
C ALA A 365 24.67 27.52 -46.18
N LEU A 366 24.10 28.01 -47.28
CA LEU A 366 24.22 27.39 -48.59
C LEU A 366 25.64 27.53 -49.19
N PHE A 367 26.34 28.64 -48.94
CA PHE A 367 27.76 28.76 -49.32
C PHE A 367 28.64 27.83 -48.50
N GLU A 368 28.42 27.69 -47.19
CA GLU A 368 29.15 26.71 -46.36
C GLU A 368 28.88 25.25 -46.82
N LEU A 369 27.64 24.94 -47.17
CA LEU A 369 27.23 23.66 -47.74
C LEU A 369 27.93 23.39 -49.10
N LEU A 370 28.09 24.43 -49.93
CA LEU A 370 28.81 24.35 -51.20
C LEU A 370 30.31 24.06 -50.97
N ASP A 371 30.97 24.77 -50.06
CA ASP A 371 32.39 24.57 -49.75
C ASP A 371 32.65 23.15 -49.21
N ARG A 372 31.81 22.65 -48.29
CA ARG A 372 31.90 21.26 -47.81
C ARG A 372 31.63 20.23 -48.91
N THR A 373 30.65 20.48 -49.78
CA THR A 373 30.37 19.65 -50.97
C THR A 373 31.57 19.64 -51.93
N HIS A 374 32.25 20.76 -52.10
CA HIS A 374 33.46 20.89 -52.93
C HIS A 374 34.66 20.12 -52.37
N LEU A 375 34.80 19.99 -51.05
CA LEU A 375 35.82 19.17 -50.39
C LEU A 375 35.49 17.66 -50.49
N ALA A 376 34.27 17.27 -50.11
CA ALA A 376 33.85 15.87 -50.02
C ALA A 376 33.62 15.22 -51.39
N ALA A 377 32.84 15.86 -52.27
CA ALA A 377 32.49 15.35 -53.59
C ALA A 377 33.47 15.82 -54.68
N GLY A 378 33.73 17.12 -54.76
CA GLY A 378 34.55 17.76 -55.80
C GLY A 378 33.94 19.08 -56.30
N HIS A 379 34.71 19.86 -57.06
CA HIS A 379 34.32 21.18 -57.53
C HIS A 379 33.39 21.13 -58.77
N SER A 380 33.26 19.98 -59.43
CA SER A 380 32.37 19.82 -60.59
C SER A 380 31.82 18.40 -60.77
N ARG A 381 30.70 18.26 -61.50
CA ARG A 381 30.12 16.97 -61.88
C ARG A 381 31.05 16.10 -62.75
N GLU A 382 32.02 16.70 -63.44
CA GLU A 382 33.07 15.96 -64.15
C GLU A 382 34.16 15.44 -63.20
N GLU A 383 34.55 16.24 -62.22
CA GLU A 383 35.56 15.85 -61.23
C GLU A 383 35.05 14.71 -60.35
N ILE A 384 33.80 14.79 -59.88
CA ILE A 384 33.13 13.71 -59.14
C ILE A 384 33.18 12.38 -59.91
N GLN A 385 32.97 12.43 -61.24
CA GLN A 385 33.01 11.24 -62.11
C GLN A 385 34.42 10.71 -62.41
N LYS A 386 35.47 11.50 -62.14
CA LYS A 386 36.89 11.12 -62.24
C LYS A 386 37.47 10.68 -60.89
N ARG A 387 36.95 11.22 -59.77
CA ARG A 387 37.42 11.01 -58.39
C ARG A 387 36.82 9.77 -57.73
N TYR A 388 35.58 9.40 -58.06
CA TYR A 388 34.88 8.28 -57.45
C TYR A 388 34.23 7.35 -58.47
N SER A 389 34.09 6.08 -58.09
CA SER A 389 33.31 5.06 -58.79
C SER A 389 32.18 4.51 -57.89
N GLY A 390 31.45 3.50 -58.37
CA GLY A 390 30.43 2.78 -57.62
C GLY A 390 29.40 3.65 -56.85
N THR A 391 29.13 3.27 -55.61
CA THR A 391 28.12 3.88 -54.75
C THR A 391 28.51 5.27 -54.26
N THR A 392 29.80 5.51 -53.98
CA THR A 392 30.34 6.82 -53.59
C THR A 392 30.08 7.86 -54.68
N ARG A 393 30.31 7.50 -55.95
CA ARG A 393 30.02 8.36 -57.10
C ARG A 393 28.54 8.70 -57.24
N GLU A 394 27.65 7.72 -57.03
CA GLU A 394 26.20 7.94 -57.09
C GLU A 394 25.77 8.98 -56.05
N ARG A 395 26.18 8.78 -54.79
CA ARG A 395 25.89 9.71 -53.67
C ARG A 395 26.47 11.09 -53.92
N ALA A 396 27.72 11.19 -54.37
CA ALA A 396 28.38 12.46 -54.67
C ALA A 396 27.71 13.24 -55.82
N LEU A 397 27.21 12.56 -56.85
CA LEU A 397 26.44 13.21 -57.93
C LEU A 397 25.04 13.64 -57.50
N THR A 398 24.37 12.86 -56.62
CA THR A 398 23.11 13.27 -56.00
C THR A 398 23.31 14.53 -55.15
N LEU A 399 24.37 14.58 -54.34
CA LEU A 399 24.72 15.71 -53.49
C LEU A 399 24.90 16.99 -54.32
N ALA A 400 25.74 16.94 -55.36
CA ALA A 400 25.99 18.09 -56.23
C ALA A 400 24.70 18.63 -56.88
N SER A 401 23.79 17.76 -57.34
CA SER A 401 22.52 18.22 -57.91
C SER A 401 21.61 18.86 -56.87
N GLY A 402 21.56 18.33 -55.64
CA GLY A 402 20.79 18.93 -54.57
C GLY A 402 21.27 20.34 -54.19
N VAL A 403 22.58 20.60 -54.26
CA VAL A 403 23.15 21.94 -54.03
C VAL A 403 22.88 22.89 -55.21
N ASP A 404 23.06 22.43 -56.46
CA ASP A 404 22.68 23.21 -57.67
C ASP A 404 21.22 23.70 -57.59
N GLU A 405 20.32 22.81 -57.15
CA GLU A 405 18.88 23.08 -57.03
C GLU A 405 18.54 24.05 -55.88
N LEU A 406 19.26 23.99 -54.75
CA LEU A 406 19.11 24.95 -53.65
C LEU A 406 19.48 26.38 -54.06
N PHE A 407 20.50 26.56 -54.90
CA PHE A 407 20.86 27.87 -55.46
C PHE A 407 19.79 28.44 -56.38
N LEU A 408 19.10 27.61 -57.17
CA LEU A 408 17.98 28.07 -58.02
C LEU A 408 16.80 28.56 -57.17
N LEU A 409 16.47 27.84 -56.09
CA LEU A 409 15.39 28.22 -55.17
C LEU A 409 15.70 29.53 -54.42
N SER A 410 16.95 29.74 -53.98
CA SER A 410 17.32 30.96 -53.25
C SER A 410 17.35 32.23 -54.12
N VAL A 411 17.78 32.12 -55.38
CA VAL A 411 17.68 33.21 -56.38
C VAL A 411 16.20 33.58 -56.63
N GLY A 412 15.33 32.57 -56.74
CA GLY A 412 13.89 32.75 -56.83
C GLY A 412 13.31 33.52 -55.64
N ALA A 413 13.74 33.16 -54.43
CA ALA A 413 13.30 33.81 -53.20
C ALA A 413 13.78 35.26 -53.07
N SER A 414 15.03 35.59 -53.44
CA SER A 414 15.51 36.98 -53.42
C SER A 414 14.65 37.87 -54.31
N ARG A 415 14.37 37.43 -55.54
CA ARG A 415 13.59 38.21 -56.51
C ARG A 415 12.20 38.62 -55.97
N VAL A 416 11.57 37.77 -55.14
CA VAL A 416 10.30 38.09 -54.49
C VAL A 416 10.46 39.19 -53.45
N LEU A 417 11.49 39.08 -52.60
CA LEU A 417 11.77 40.08 -51.56
C LEU A 417 12.19 41.43 -52.16
N ASP A 418 12.90 41.42 -53.29
CA ASP A 418 13.28 42.63 -54.02
C ASP A 418 12.05 43.33 -54.63
N GLN A 419 11.02 42.57 -55.05
CA GLN A 419 9.72 43.13 -55.46
C GLN A 419 8.91 43.70 -54.29
N ALA A 420 8.95 43.06 -53.12
CA ALA A 420 8.32 43.57 -51.90
C ALA A 420 8.97 44.89 -51.43
N GLU A 421 10.30 45.00 -51.50
CA GLU A 421 11.04 46.21 -51.13
C GLU A 421 10.70 47.40 -52.05
N ALA A 422 10.55 47.15 -53.35
CA ALA A 422 10.13 48.18 -54.31
C ALA A 422 8.73 48.76 -54.00
N LEU A 423 7.84 47.98 -53.40
CA LEU A 423 6.51 48.41 -52.94
C LEU A 423 6.55 49.14 -51.59
N LEU A 424 7.50 48.81 -50.71
CA LEU A 424 7.72 49.51 -49.43
C LEU A 424 8.37 50.89 -49.61
N THR A 425 9.27 51.05 -50.59
CA THR A 425 10.15 52.23 -50.71
C THR A 425 9.56 53.39 -51.54
N GLY A 426 8.84 53.10 -52.63
CA GLY A 426 8.09 54.10 -53.41
C GLY A 426 8.96 55.03 -54.29
N ARG A 427 8.95 54.82 -55.62
CA ARG A 427 9.78 55.57 -56.58
C ARG A 427 9.04 56.77 -57.19
N GLY A 428 9.15 57.96 -56.60
CA GLY A 428 8.79 59.21 -57.28
C GLY A 428 8.60 60.45 -56.40
N LEU A 429 9.16 61.59 -56.80
CA LEU A 429 9.12 62.86 -56.05
C LEU A 429 7.70 63.45 -55.86
N LEU A 430 6.79 63.21 -56.80
CA LEU A 430 5.37 63.63 -56.68
C LEU A 430 4.50 62.61 -55.92
N ASP A 431 4.97 61.36 -55.80
CA ASP A 431 4.26 60.29 -55.09
C ASP A 431 4.40 60.45 -53.56
N TRP A 432 5.43 61.15 -53.10
CA TRP A 432 5.71 61.51 -51.71
C TRP A 432 4.52 62.15 -50.97
N LEU A 433 3.71 62.98 -51.66
CA LEU A 433 2.50 63.60 -51.10
C LEU A 433 1.34 62.59 -50.92
N VAL A 434 1.26 61.56 -51.76
CA VAL A 434 0.23 60.49 -51.70
C VAL A 434 0.64 59.42 -50.66
N VAL A 435 1.94 59.18 -50.52
CA VAL A 435 2.56 58.26 -49.55
C VAL A 435 2.32 58.70 -48.09
N GLN A 436 2.13 59.99 -47.81
CA GLN A 436 1.85 60.43 -46.44
C GLN A 436 0.47 59.98 -45.91
N PHE A 437 -0.54 59.78 -46.77
CA PHE A 437 -1.94 59.70 -46.34
C PHE A 437 -2.71 58.43 -46.75
N SER A 438 -2.07 57.41 -47.34
CA SER A 438 -2.77 56.21 -47.84
C SER A 438 -2.22 54.88 -47.27
N ALA A 439 -3.13 54.01 -46.81
CA ALA A 439 -2.83 52.68 -46.27
C ALA A 439 -2.72 51.52 -47.29
N PRO A 440 -3.44 51.50 -48.45
CA PRO A 440 -3.53 50.30 -49.31
C PRO A 440 -2.23 49.76 -49.91
N ARG A 441 -1.12 50.51 -49.90
CA ARG A 441 0.18 50.01 -50.40
C ARG A 441 0.83 48.99 -49.47
N PHE A 442 0.79 49.22 -48.16
CA PHE A 442 1.41 48.31 -47.19
C PHE A 442 0.64 46.98 -47.13
N GLN A 443 -0.69 47.02 -47.22
CA GLN A 443 -1.52 45.82 -47.36
C GLN A 443 -1.15 44.98 -48.60
N LYS A 444 -0.71 45.60 -49.72
CA LYS A 444 -0.21 44.87 -50.89
C LYS A 444 1.14 44.17 -50.67
N VAL A 445 1.96 44.64 -49.73
CA VAL A 445 3.22 43.98 -49.37
C VAL A 445 2.97 42.77 -48.48
N THR A 446 2.15 42.93 -47.43
CA THR A 446 1.70 41.81 -46.59
C THR A 446 1.02 40.73 -47.44
N HIS A 447 0.11 41.15 -48.33
CA HIS A 447 -0.54 40.26 -49.29
C HIS A 447 0.47 39.60 -50.23
N LEU A 448 1.49 40.30 -50.75
CA LEU A 448 2.47 39.70 -51.68
C LEU A 448 3.36 38.63 -51.02
N LEU A 449 3.72 38.81 -49.74
CA LEU A 449 4.60 37.88 -49.02
C LEU A 449 3.85 36.79 -48.24
N ARG A 450 2.52 36.88 -48.11
CA ARG A 450 1.70 35.94 -47.32
C ARG A 450 0.53 35.35 -48.11
N ASP A 451 -0.33 36.20 -48.66
CA ASP A 451 -1.66 35.82 -49.16
C ASP A 451 -1.74 35.76 -50.70
N LYS A 452 -0.63 35.91 -51.42
CA LYS A 452 -0.58 36.00 -52.89
C LYS A 452 0.18 34.83 -53.51
N LEU A 453 -0.47 34.16 -54.44
CA LEU A 453 0.17 33.31 -55.43
C LEU A 453 1.08 34.12 -56.35
N ILE A 454 2.38 33.83 -56.31
CA ILE A 454 3.44 34.47 -57.08
C ILE A 454 3.67 33.65 -58.35
N ALA A 455 3.32 34.22 -59.51
CA ALA A 455 3.57 33.59 -60.79
C ALA A 455 5.07 33.62 -61.14
N PHE A 456 5.64 32.44 -61.41
CA PHE A 456 6.99 32.26 -61.94
C PHE A 456 6.90 31.86 -63.41
N HIS A 457 7.84 32.37 -64.23
CA HIS A 457 7.95 31.99 -65.63
C HIS A 457 8.84 30.75 -65.79
N PRO A 458 8.66 29.93 -66.85
CA PRO A 458 9.52 28.77 -67.09
C PRO A 458 11.02 29.11 -67.18
N ASP A 459 11.34 30.32 -67.67
CA ASP A 459 12.70 30.85 -67.77
C ASP A 459 13.38 31.11 -66.40
N ASP A 460 12.61 31.13 -65.31
CA ASP A 460 13.12 31.31 -63.94
C ASP A 460 13.81 30.05 -63.39
N GLY A 461 13.69 28.89 -64.06
CA GLY A 461 14.32 27.62 -63.68
C GLY A 461 13.73 26.91 -62.47
N ILE A 462 13.02 27.63 -61.58
CA ILE A 462 12.40 27.11 -60.34
C ILE A 462 11.41 25.97 -60.64
N GLU A 463 10.69 26.03 -61.77
CA GLU A 463 9.75 24.97 -62.15
C GLU A 463 10.42 23.61 -62.34
N LEU A 464 11.64 23.60 -62.90
CA LEU A 464 12.44 22.37 -63.11
C LEU A 464 12.88 21.74 -61.79
N VAL A 465 12.97 22.52 -60.70
CA VAL A 465 13.31 22.03 -59.36
C VAL A 465 12.06 21.48 -58.66
N LEU A 466 10.94 22.18 -58.74
CA LEU A 466 9.74 21.86 -57.95
C LEU A 466 8.77 20.88 -58.63
N ARG A 467 8.78 20.80 -59.97
CA ARG A 467 7.98 19.84 -60.76
C ARG A 467 8.82 18.80 -61.50
N GLY A 468 10.15 18.93 -61.45
CA GLY A 468 11.08 18.10 -62.21
C GLY A 468 11.15 18.45 -63.71
N ARG A 469 11.90 17.66 -64.47
CA ARG A 469 11.96 17.80 -65.94
C ARG A 469 10.69 17.20 -66.57
N PRO A 470 9.95 17.94 -67.43
CA PRO A 470 8.82 17.38 -68.15
C PRO A 470 9.21 16.14 -68.96
N THR A 471 8.37 15.11 -68.92
CA THR A 471 8.62 13.86 -69.65
C THR A 471 8.55 14.09 -71.17
N ALA A 472 9.11 13.16 -71.95
CA ALA A 472 9.10 13.26 -73.41
C ALA A 472 7.67 13.36 -73.99
N GLU A 473 6.71 12.67 -73.36
CA GLU A 473 5.30 12.65 -73.76
C GLU A 473 4.60 13.98 -73.42
N GLN A 474 4.87 14.56 -72.24
CA GLN A 474 4.35 15.88 -71.85
C GLN A 474 4.82 16.99 -72.80
N ARG A 475 6.04 16.89 -73.35
CA ARG A 475 6.58 17.84 -74.34
C ARG A 475 6.01 17.70 -75.75
N LEU A 476 5.30 16.61 -76.03
CA LEU A 476 4.76 16.29 -77.37
C LEU A 476 3.23 16.30 -77.44
N ILE A 477 2.53 16.05 -76.33
CA ILE A 477 1.07 15.90 -76.28
C ILE A 477 0.44 16.58 -75.03
N GLY A 478 1.16 17.51 -74.39
CA GLY A 478 0.68 18.26 -73.22
C GLY A 478 -0.39 19.31 -73.55
N ASP A 479 -1.39 19.45 -72.68
CA ASP A 479 -2.39 20.52 -72.76
C ASP A 479 -1.76 21.91 -72.52
N LEU A 480 -2.33 22.96 -73.11
CA LEU A 480 -1.77 24.32 -73.09
C LEU A 480 -1.65 24.91 -71.68
N ALA A 481 -2.43 24.40 -70.72
CA ALA A 481 -2.30 24.69 -69.30
C ALA A 481 -0.91 24.35 -68.73
N SER A 482 -0.19 23.38 -69.31
CA SER A 482 1.14 22.95 -68.86
C SER A 482 2.27 23.96 -69.15
N TYR A 483 1.99 25.03 -69.91
CA TYR A 483 2.91 26.13 -70.19
C TYR A 483 2.44 27.47 -69.58
N GLN A 484 1.38 27.47 -68.76
CA GLN A 484 0.97 28.66 -68.02
C GLN A 484 1.89 28.88 -66.81
N PRO A 485 2.25 30.14 -66.49
CA PRO A 485 3.17 30.43 -65.39
C PRO A 485 2.59 29.93 -64.07
N PHE A 486 3.22 28.90 -63.51
CA PHE A 486 2.77 28.32 -62.26
C PHE A 486 3.00 29.30 -61.11
N SER A 487 2.21 29.16 -60.04
CA SER A 487 2.28 30.08 -58.92
C SER A 487 2.25 29.38 -57.57
N LEU A 488 3.00 29.96 -56.63
CA LEU A 488 3.20 29.48 -55.27
C LEU A 488 3.18 30.66 -54.30
N HIS A 489 2.89 30.39 -53.03
CA HIS A 489 3.11 31.32 -51.94
C HIS A 489 4.61 31.41 -51.62
N PHE A 490 5.05 32.52 -51.01
CA PHE A 490 6.46 32.67 -50.64
C PHE A 490 6.91 31.65 -49.58
N GLU A 491 6.01 31.28 -48.66
CA GLU A 491 6.26 30.27 -47.62
C GLU A 491 6.53 28.89 -48.23
N GLU A 492 5.76 28.47 -49.23
CA GLU A 492 5.93 27.20 -49.97
C GLU A 492 7.30 27.11 -50.67
N LEU A 493 7.81 28.22 -51.20
CA LEU A 493 9.13 28.28 -51.83
C LEU A 493 10.27 28.08 -50.80
N ILE A 494 10.13 28.65 -49.60
CA ILE A 494 11.09 28.46 -48.51
C ILE A 494 10.97 27.07 -47.87
N GLU A 495 9.77 26.50 -47.78
CA GLU A 495 9.55 25.12 -47.34
C GLU A 495 10.21 24.11 -48.29
N ALA A 496 10.08 24.32 -49.60
CA ALA A 496 10.77 23.50 -50.60
C ALA A 496 12.30 23.61 -50.48
N PHE A 497 12.84 24.81 -50.24
CA PHE A 497 14.28 25.00 -49.94
C PHE A 497 14.70 24.20 -48.70
N ASN A 498 13.96 24.33 -47.59
CA ASN A 498 14.26 23.60 -46.35
C ASN A 498 14.23 22.07 -46.57
N THR A 499 13.21 21.59 -47.28
CA THR A 499 13.01 20.16 -47.61
C THR A 499 14.11 19.64 -48.52
N ARG A 500 14.63 20.45 -49.46
CA ARG A 500 15.77 20.02 -50.28
C ARG A 500 17.06 19.98 -49.45
N ALA A 501 17.29 20.96 -48.57
CA ALA A 501 18.46 21.00 -47.68
C ALA A 501 18.51 19.80 -46.72
N SER A 502 17.40 19.42 -46.10
CA SER A 502 17.33 18.27 -45.18
C SER A 502 17.59 16.92 -45.86
N ASN A 503 17.41 16.82 -47.18
CA ASN A 503 17.75 15.64 -47.97
C ASN A 503 19.21 15.61 -48.44
N VAL A 504 19.89 16.77 -48.47
CA VAL A 504 21.27 16.93 -48.96
C VAL A 504 22.27 16.70 -47.82
N LEU A 505 21.99 17.23 -46.61
CA LEU A 505 22.90 17.15 -45.46
C LEU A 505 23.33 15.72 -45.08
N PRO A 506 22.44 14.71 -44.95
CA PRO A 506 22.86 13.36 -44.56
C PRO A 506 23.73 12.66 -45.61
N VAL A 507 23.62 13.06 -46.90
CA VAL A 507 24.45 12.51 -47.98
C VAL A 507 25.87 13.05 -47.89
N LEU A 508 26.03 14.33 -47.48
CA LEU A 508 27.33 14.95 -47.24
C LEU A 508 28.02 14.31 -46.02
N GLU A 509 27.32 14.16 -44.90
CA GLU A 509 27.88 13.57 -43.67
C GLU A 509 28.42 12.15 -43.90
N VAL A 510 27.71 11.33 -44.69
CA VAL A 510 28.17 9.98 -45.07
C VAL A 510 29.42 10.04 -45.97
N LEU A 511 29.49 10.99 -46.91
CA LEU A 511 30.66 11.18 -47.78
C LEU A 511 31.89 11.73 -47.03
N GLU A 512 31.68 12.54 -45.99
CA GLU A 512 32.74 13.06 -45.12
C GLU A 512 33.27 11.98 -44.15
N ALA A 513 32.39 11.20 -43.52
CA ALA A 513 32.77 10.29 -42.43
C ALA A 513 33.27 8.91 -42.88
N VAL A 514 32.64 8.30 -43.90
CA VAL A 514 32.89 6.88 -44.24
C VAL A 514 34.33 6.60 -44.71
N PRO A 515 35.02 7.45 -45.50
CA PRO A 515 36.41 7.18 -45.91
C PRO A 515 37.37 7.01 -44.73
N GLY A 516 37.21 7.80 -43.65
CA GLY A 516 38.00 7.66 -42.42
C GLY A 516 37.69 6.36 -41.67
N GLN A 517 36.40 6.07 -41.48
CA GLN A 517 35.94 4.84 -40.81
C GLN A 517 36.33 3.56 -41.56
N ALA A 518 36.42 3.61 -42.89
CA ALA A 518 36.92 2.52 -43.70
C ALA A 518 38.43 2.27 -43.47
N GLY A 519 39.23 3.34 -43.40
CA GLY A 519 40.67 3.25 -43.07
C GLY A 519 40.94 2.67 -41.68
N GLU A 520 40.16 3.09 -40.67
CA GLU A 520 40.21 2.48 -39.34
C GLU A 520 39.81 1.00 -39.35
N GLY A 521 38.75 0.64 -40.09
CA GLY A 521 38.29 -0.74 -40.22
C GLY A 521 39.36 -1.67 -40.77
N VAL A 522 40.11 -1.22 -41.78
CA VAL A 522 41.27 -1.92 -42.33
C VAL A 522 42.35 -2.12 -41.25
N ALA A 523 42.77 -1.05 -40.57
CA ALA A 523 43.83 -1.10 -39.57
C ALA A 523 43.48 -1.97 -38.34
N ALA A 524 42.21 -2.03 -37.93
CA ALA A 524 41.75 -2.88 -36.84
C ALA A 524 41.84 -4.37 -37.18
N LEU A 525 41.46 -4.74 -38.41
CA LEU A 525 41.52 -6.12 -38.90
C LEU A 525 42.96 -6.61 -39.11
N GLU A 526 43.86 -5.74 -39.56
CA GLU A 526 45.30 -6.04 -39.66
C GLU A 526 45.91 -6.38 -38.29
N ARG A 527 45.54 -5.64 -37.24
CA ARG A 527 45.95 -5.94 -35.86
C ARG A 527 45.44 -7.31 -35.40
N LEU A 528 44.16 -7.61 -35.66
CA LEU A 528 43.56 -8.90 -35.30
C LEU A 528 44.22 -10.08 -36.03
N ILE A 529 44.54 -9.94 -37.31
CA ILE A 529 45.25 -10.99 -38.07
C ILE A 529 46.65 -11.24 -37.48
N ALA A 530 47.35 -10.20 -37.04
CA ALA A 530 48.62 -10.34 -36.32
C ALA A 530 48.44 -11.01 -34.95
N GLU A 531 47.37 -10.64 -34.21
CA GLU A 531 47.03 -11.23 -32.91
C GLU A 531 46.74 -12.74 -33.02
N VAL A 532 45.90 -13.17 -33.98
CA VAL A 532 45.64 -14.60 -34.26
C VAL A 532 46.94 -15.34 -34.57
N ARG A 533 47.83 -14.75 -35.39
CA ARG A 533 49.12 -15.35 -35.76
C ARG A 533 50.05 -15.53 -34.55
N THR A 534 50.10 -14.57 -33.64
CA THR A 534 50.86 -14.71 -32.39
C THR A 534 50.22 -15.75 -31.46
N ALA A 535 48.93 -15.61 -31.16
CA ALA A 535 48.22 -16.48 -30.21
C ALA A 535 48.27 -17.98 -30.59
N GLU A 536 48.17 -18.32 -31.88
CA GLU A 536 48.23 -19.71 -32.36
C GLU A 536 49.63 -20.24 -32.67
N SER A 537 50.67 -19.39 -32.60
CA SER A 537 52.07 -19.84 -32.67
C SER A 537 52.69 -20.06 -31.28
N GLU A 538 52.24 -19.33 -30.26
CA GLU A 538 52.61 -19.54 -28.85
C GLU A 538 51.80 -20.66 -28.16
N ALA A 539 50.67 -21.09 -28.75
CA ALA A 539 49.79 -22.10 -28.18
C ALA A 539 50.38 -23.53 -28.14
N VAL A 540 50.97 -23.91 -27.00
CA VAL A 540 51.48 -25.28 -26.73
C VAL A 540 50.34 -26.29 -26.50
N ARG A 541 49.22 -25.86 -25.91
CA ARG A 541 48.02 -26.69 -25.65
C ARG A 541 46.76 -25.96 -26.11
N LEU A 542 45.71 -26.73 -26.42
CA LEU A 542 44.46 -26.22 -26.99
C LEU A 542 44.72 -25.30 -28.21
N ARG A 543 45.60 -25.72 -29.11
CA ARG A 543 45.87 -25.01 -30.38
C ARG A 543 44.70 -25.21 -31.35
N VAL A 544 44.43 -24.25 -32.24
CA VAL A 544 43.27 -24.30 -33.15
C VAL A 544 43.73 -24.02 -34.59
N PRO A 545 44.18 -25.04 -35.34
CA PRO A 545 44.76 -24.86 -36.67
C PRO A 545 43.85 -24.13 -37.66
N ALA A 546 42.52 -24.34 -37.61
CA ALA A 546 41.57 -23.68 -38.51
C ALA A 546 41.58 -22.13 -38.42
N LEU A 547 42.05 -21.53 -37.31
CA LEU A 547 42.26 -20.08 -37.23
C LEU A 547 43.34 -19.59 -38.21
N LEU A 548 44.44 -20.33 -38.33
CA LEU A 548 45.55 -20.01 -39.23
C LEU A 548 45.31 -20.49 -40.67
N GLU A 549 44.65 -21.65 -40.83
CA GLU A 549 44.44 -22.31 -42.12
C GLU A 549 43.20 -21.79 -42.87
N GLY A 550 42.19 -21.27 -42.17
CA GLY A 550 40.93 -20.80 -42.75
C GLY A 550 40.59 -19.34 -42.45
N VAL A 551 40.57 -18.96 -41.16
CA VAL A 551 40.08 -17.63 -40.74
C VAL A 551 41.01 -16.49 -41.16
N VAL A 552 42.32 -16.63 -40.93
CA VAL A 552 43.31 -15.62 -41.36
C VAL A 552 43.28 -15.40 -42.89
N PRO A 553 43.36 -16.42 -43.75
CA PRO A 553 43.22 -16.24 -45.20
C PRO A 553 41.89 -15.60 -45.64
N SER A 554 40.78 -15.92 -44.96
CA SER A 554 39.46 -15.31 -45.22
C SER A 554 39.47 -13.80 -44.93
N LEU A 555 40.01 -13.40 -43.78
CA LEU A 555 40.13 -11.99 -43.39
C LEU A 555 41.11 -11.23 -44.29
N GLU A 556 42.22 -11.85 -44.69
CA GLU A 556 43.19 -11.26 -45.64
C GLU A 556 42.59 -11.06 -47.04
N ALA A 557 41.75 -11.99 -47.51
CA ALA A 557 41.04 -11.86 -48.79
C ALA A 557 40.02 -10.70 -48.76
N LEU A 558 39.19 -10.62 -47.72
CA LEU A 558 38.23 -9.52 -47.55
C LEU A 558 38.93 -8.16 -47.36
N LEU A 559 40.09 -8.13 -46.71
CA LEU A 559 40.93 -6.92 -46.63
C LEU A 559 41.51 -6.50 -47.98
N ALA A 560 41.91 -7.45 -48.83
CA ALA A 560 42.39 -7.14 -50.18
C ALA A 560 41.28 -6.55 -51.06
N GLU A 561 40.06 -7.10 -50.99
CA GLU A 561 38.87 -6.58 -51.68
C GLU A 561 38.43 -5.21 -51.12
N ALA A 562 38.49 -5.01 -49.80
CA ALA A 562 38.25 -3.71 -49.20
C ALA A 562 39.25 -2.65 -49.69
N ARG A 563 40.56 -2.97 -49.66
CA ARG A 563 41.64 -2.05 -50.05
C ARG A 563 41.58 -1.64 -51.52
N SER A 564 41.13 -2.51 -52.43
CA SER A 564 40.99 -2.15 -53.86
C SER A 564 39.82 -1.19 -54.10
N LEU A 565 38.73 -1.31 -53.33
CA LEU A 565 37.59 -0.39 -53.41
C LEU A 565 37.82 0.93 -52.66
N LEU A 566 38.60 0.94 -51.57
CA LEU A 566 38.69 2.07 -50.62
C LEU A 566 39.12 3.41 -51.23
N VAL A 567 39.85 3.38 -52.37
CA VAL A 567 40.32 4.59 -53.07
C VAL A 567 39.25 5.20 -53.97
N GLU A 568 38.43 4.39 -54.65
CA GLU A 568 37.46 4.87 -55.65
C GLU A 568 36.00 4.80 -55.19
N ASP A 569 35.63 3.78 -54.41
CA ASP A 569 34.32 3.62 -53.78
C ASP A 569 34.45 3.28 -52.28
N PRO A 570 34.92 4.22 -51.43
CA PRO A 570 35.04 4.02 -49.98
C PRO A 570 33.71 3.63 -49.30
N ILE A 571 32.56 4.10 -49.79
CA ILE A 571 31.24 3.72 -49.27
C ILE A 571 30.93 2.25 -49.60
N GLY A 572 31.23 1.81 -50.83
CA GLY A 572 31.13 0.40 -51.23
C GLY A 572 32.07 -0.50 -50.44
N ALA A 573 33.33 -0.08 -50.23
CA ALA A 573 34.31 -0.79 -49.40
C ALA A 573 33.81 -0.98 -47.96
N PHE A 574 33.24 0.07 -47.36
CA PHE A 574 32.77 0.09 -45.98
C PHE A 574 31.56 -0.81 -45.73
N HIS A 575 30.53 -0.72 -46.59
CA HIS A 575 29.29 -1.50 -46.44
C HIS A 575 29.36 -2.91 -47.03
N GLY A 576 30.30 -3.18 -47.94
CA GLY A 576 30.55 -4.51 -48.50
C GLY A 576 31.63 -5.28 -47.72
N PRO A 577 32.85 -5.43 -48.26
CA PRO A 577 33.87 -6.33 -47.70
C PRO A 577 34.29 -5.99 -46.26
N LEU A 578 34.36 -4.71 -45.88
CA LEU A 578 34.69 -4.34 -44.50
C LEU A 578 33.57 -4.68 -43.50
N ALA A 579 32.30 -4.61 -43.89
CA ALA A 579 31.20 -5.01 -43.01
C ALA A 579 31.25 -6.53 -42.74
N SER A 580 31.53 -7.33 -43.76
CA SER A 580 31.75 -8.79 -43.63
C SER A 580 32.97 -9.10 -42.78
N ALA A 581 34.12 -8.47 -43.07
CA ALA A 581 35.36 -8.71 -42.34
C ALA A 581 35.29 -8.26 -40.88
N ARG A 582 34.63 -7.13 -40.58
CA ARG A 582 34.40 -6.68 -39.19
C ARG A 582 33.52 -7.64 -38.39
N ARG A 583 32.52 -8.28 -39.02
CA ARG A 583 31.71 -9.34 -38.38
C ARG A 583 32.54 -10.59 -38.09
N GLN A 584 33.20 -11.12 -39.11
CA GLN A 584 34.09 -12.29 -38.96
C GLN A 584 35.19 -12.01 -37.92
N GLY A 585 35.76 -10.81 -37.91
CA GLY A 585 36.76 -10.38 -36.95
C GLY A 585 36.26 -10.25 -35.51
N ALA A 586 35.03 -9.78 -35.31
CA ALA A 586 34.41 -9.74 -33.97
C ALA A 586 34.25 -11.14 -33.38
N ASP A 587 33.66 -12.07 -34.13
CA ASP A 587 33.49 -13.46 -33.68
C ASP A 587 34.86 -14.16 -33.50
N THR A 588 35.85 -13.85 -34.33
CA THR A 588 37.23 -14.35 -34.21
C THR A 588 37.91 -13.85 -32.93
N SER A 589 37.77 -12.56 -32.60
CA SER A 589 38.29 -11.97 -31.35
C SER A 589 37.60 -12.58 -30.12
N GLY A 590 36.29 -12.82 -30.20
CA GLY A 590 35.55 -13.59 -29.20
C GLY A 590 36.11 -15.00 -28.99
N LEU A 591 36.39 -15.73 -30.07
CA LEU A 591 37.01 -17.06 -29.99
C LEU A 591 38.43 -17.01 -29.38
N LEU A 592 39.27 -16.04 -29.77
CA LEU A 592 40.60 -15.86 -29.17
C LEU A 592 40.51 -15.64 -27.65
N ALA A 593 39.58 -14.80 -27.17
CA ALA A 593 39.39 -14.56 -25.75
C ALA A 593 38.98 -15.82 -24.98
N VAL A 594 38.10 -16.65 -25.55
CA VAL A 594 37.70 -17.95 -24.99
C VAL A 594 38.90 -18.92 -24.94
N LEU A 595 39.67 -19.00 -26.02
CA LEU A 595 40.86 -19.87 -26.09
C LEU A 595 41.97 -19.41 -25.13
N ALA A 596 42.20 -18.11 -25.01
CA ALA A 596 43.18 -17.55 -24.08
C ALA A 596 42.86 -17.95 -22.63
N ARG A 597 41.60 -17.82 -22.21
CA ARG A 597 41.15 -18.27 -20.87
C ARG A 597 41.22 -19.79 -20.73
N GLY A 598 40.78 -20.55 -21.73
CA GLY A 598 40.89 -22.01 -21.74
C GLY A 598 42.34 -22.50 -21.57
N ARG A 599 43.31 -21.79 -22.17
CA ARG A 599 44.76 -22.06 -22.05
C ARG A 599 45.34 -21.65 -20.69
N SER A 600 44.91 -20.53 -20.10
CA SER A 600 45.50 -20.00 -18.86
C SER A 600 44.87 -20.55 -17.58
N GLU A 601 43.56 -20.83 -17.59
CA GLU A 601 42.79 -21.25 -16.41
C GLU A 601 42.33 -22.71 -16.53
N GLY A 602 41.52 -23.01 -17.54
CA GLY A 602 40.84 -24.30 -17.69
C GLY A 602 41.78 -25.50 -17.81
N VAL A 603 42.73 -25.44 -18.74
CA VAL A 603 43.71 -26.53 -18.98
C VAL A 603 44.59 -26.77 -17.75
N PRO A 604 45.28 -25.78 -17.15
CA PRO A 604 46.08 -26.00 -15.94
C PRO A 604 45.28 -26.42 -14.69
N LEU A 605 43.98 -26.14 -14.64
CA LEU A 605 43.10 -26.60 -13.55
C LEU A 605 42.66 -28.05 -13.77
N ALA A 606 42.28 -28.43 -14.99
CA ALA A 606 42.00 -29.81 -15.37
C ALA A 606 43.21 -30.73 -15.17
N GLU A 607 44.43 -30.26 -15.49
CA GLU A 607 45.65 -31.03 -15.27
C GLU A 607 45.93 -31.29 -13.79
N ARG A 608 45.86 -30.28 -12.91
CA ARG A 608 46.00 -30.46 -11.46
C ARG A 608 44.94 -31.37 -10.86
N ALA A 609 43.71 -31.33 -11.37
CA ALA A 609 42.66 -32.27 -10.98
C ALA A 609 42.97 -33.71 -11.43
N GLY A 610 43.50 -33.89 -12.65
CA GLY A 610 43.97 -35.17 -13.17
C GLY A 610 45.16 -35.74 -12.38
N GLU A 611 46.10 -34.90 -11.97
CA GLU A 611 47.21 -35.27 -11.07
C GLU A 611 46.70 -35.68 -9.68
N ALA A 612 45.75 -34.94 -9.11
CA ALA A 612 45.12 -35.31 -7.85
C ALA A 612 44.42 -36.69 -7.94
N LEU A 613 43.64 -36.93 -9.00
CA LEU A 613 43.00 -38.23 -9.26
C LEU A 613 44.03 -39.36 -9.36
N VAL A 614 45.09 -39.19 -10.16
CA VAL A 614 46.15 -40.21 -10.33
C VAL A 614 46.91 -40.47 -9.03
N SER A 615 47.26 -39.42 -8.26
CA SER A 615 47.93 -39.58 -6.95
C SER A 615 47.06 -40.31 -5.92
N ALA A 616 45.73 -40.20 -6.05
CA ALA A 616 44.76 -40.95 -5.25
C ALA A 616 44.46 -42.36 -5.77
N GLY A 617 45.09 -42.78 -6.88
CA GLY A 617 44.87 -44.08 -7.52
C GLY A 617 43.53 -44.18 -8.27
N LEU A 618 43.06 -43.09 -8.88
CA LEU A 618 41.80 -42.97 -9.62
C LEU A 618 42.07 -42.62 -11.09
N SER A 619 41.11 -42.88 -11.97
CA SER A 619 41.25 -42.53 -13.40
C SER A 619 41.04 -41.03 -13.64
N ARG A 620 41.88 -40.44 -14.50
CA ARG A 620 41.75 -39.08 -15.05
C ARG A 620 41.13 -39.03 -16.45
N GLN A 621 40.85 -40.19 -17.06
CA GLN A 621 40.44 -40.34 -18.46
C GLN A 621 39.27 -39.40 -18.87
N TRP A 622 38.27 -39.24 -18.01
CA TRP A 622 37.10 -38.39 -18.29
C TRP A 622 37.41 -36.88 -18.35
N LEU A 623 38.51 -36.42 -17.75
CA LEU A 623 39.02 -35.05 -17.90
C LEU A 623 39.76 -34.89 -19.23
N ASP A 624 40.55 -35.90 -19.61
CA ASP A 624 41.33 -35.90 -20.85
C ASP A 624 40.38 -35.97 -22.07
N GLU A 625 39.36 -36.84 -22.03
CA GLU A 625 38.29 -36.91 -23.05
C GLU A 625 37.47 -35.61 -23.15
N ALA A 626 37.28 -34.89 -22.04
CA ALA A 626 36.63 -33.58 -22.04
C ALA A 626 37.52 -32.50 -22.70
N LEU A 627 38.82 -32.48 -22.41
CA LEU A 627 39.79 -31.60 -23.06
C LEU A 627 39.88 -31.85 -24.56
N ASP A 628 39.97 -33.12 -24.99
CA ASP A 628 39.99 -33.51 -26.41
C ASP A 628 38.67 -33.18 -27.13
N THR A 629 37.55 -33.11 -26.40
CA THR A 629 36.27 -32.68 -26.96
C THR A 629 36.20 -31.16 -27.11
N LEU A 630 36.63 -30.38 -26.12
CA LEU A 630 36.73 -28.92 -26.23
C LEU A 630 37.73 -28.48 -27.31
N HIS A 631 38.84 -29.20 -27.48
CA HIS A 631 39.83 -28.97 -28.53
C HIS A 631 39.21 -29.13 -29.93
N ARG A 632 38.45 -30.21 -30.18
CA ARG A 632 37.73 -30.43 -31.44
C ARG A 632 36.63 -29.38 -31.66
N GLN A 633 35.83 -29.08 -30.65
CA GLN A 633 34.79 -28.04 -30.73
C GLN A 633 35.38 -26.67 -31.05
N SER A 634 36.55 -26.32 -30.49
CA SER A 634 37.26 -25.08 -30.80
C SER A 634 37.62 -24.96 -32.29
N ASP A 635 38.05 -26.06 -32.90
CA ASP A 635 38.43 -26.16 -34.31
C ASP A 635 37.21 -26.23 -35.24
N GLU A 636 36.09 -26.77 -34.78
CA GLU A 636 34.78 -26.69 -35.46
C GLU A 636 34.21 -25.26 -35.46
N VAL A 637 34.26 -24.55 -34.33
CA VAL A 637 33.86 -23.12 -34.25
C VAL A 637 34.77 -22.27 -35.14
N ALA A 638 36.09 -22.49 -35.13
CA ALA A 638 37.01 -21.78 -36.01
C ALA A 638 36.72 -21.98 -37.50
N ARG A 639 36.26 -23.17 -37.92
CA ARG A 639 35.77 -23.39 -39.30
C ARG A 639 34.44 -22.67 -39.57
N ALA A 640 33.54 -22.62 -38.60
CA ALA A 640 32.24 -21.95 -38.76
C ALA A 640 32.40 -20.44 -39.08
N LEU A 641 33.35 -19.76 -38.43
CA LEU A 641 33.69 -18.33 -38.63
C LEU A 641 33.91 -17.92 -40.10
N VAL A 642 34.31 -18.84 -40.98
CA VAL A 642 34.56 -18.57 -42.41
C VAL A 642 33.27 -18.60 -43.25
N THR A 643 32.22 -19.25 -42.75
CA THR A 643 31.01 -19.57 -43.53
C THR A 643 29.73 -18.94 -43.00
N ARG A 644 29.71 -18.57 -41.71
CA ARG A 644 28.56 -17.94 -41.05
C ARG A 644 28.98 -17.18 -39.79
N GLU A 645 28.06 -16.35 -39.30
CA GLU A 645 28.09 -15.79 -37.95
C GLU A 645 28.06 -16.93 -36.92
N ALA A 646 28.90 -16.84 -35.88
CA ALA A 646 29.20 -17.91 -34.94
C ALA A 646 29.32 -17.45 -33.47
N ASP A 647 28.92 -16.22 -33.14
CA ASP A 647 28.78 -15.70 -31.77
C ASP A 647 28.09 -16.69 -30.80
N VAL A 648 27.03 -17.37 -31.26
CA VAL A 648 26.31 -18.39 -30.48
C VAL A 648 27.20 -19.59 -30.15
N ASP A 649 28.01 -20.06 -31.10
CA ASP A 649 28.90 -21.21 -30.93
C ASP A 649 30.13 -20.84 -30.08
N VAL A 650 30.66 -19.62 -30.24
CA VAL A 650 31.72 -19.06 -29.38
C VAL A 650 31.24 -18.98 -27.92
N LYS A 651 30.00 -18.54 -27.68
CA LYS A 651 29.38 -18.53 -26.35
C LYS A 651 29.17 -19.94 -25.80
N ALA A 652 28.66 -20.88 -26.61
CA ALA A 652 28.48 -22.27 -26.20
C ALA A 652 29.82 -22.95 -25.82
N LEU A 653 30.91 -22.63 -26.54
CA LEU A 653 32.27 -23.07 -26.22
C LEU A 653 32.78 -22.44 -24.92
N ALA A 654 32.55 -21.15 -24.69
CA ALA A 654 32.91 -20.45 -23.46
C ALA A 654 32.26 -21.10 -22.22
N GLU A 655 30.96 -21.40 -22.31
CA GLU A 655 30.26 -22.16 -21.27
C GLU A 655 30.84 -23.57 -21.08
N ALA A 656 31.27 -24.23 -22.16
CA ALA A 656 31.81 -25.58 -22.10
C ALA A 656 33.17 -25.63 -21.37
N PHE A 657 34.02 -24.61 -21.54
CA PHE A 657 35.21 -24.40 -20.70
C PHE A 657 34.84 -24.15 -19.23
N GLY A 658 33.88 -23.26 -18.95
CA GLY A 658 33.42 -22.99 -17.58
C GLY A 658 32.84 -24.24 -16.89
N ARG A 659 32.15 -25.11 -17.62
CA ARG A 659 31.68 -26.42 -17.13
C ARG A 659 32.82 -27.38 -16.81
N LEU A 660 33.90 -27.40 -17.60
CA LEU A 660 35.10 -28.19 -17.28
C LEU A 660 35.83 -27.65 -16.05
N GLU A 661 36.04 -26.33 -15.96
CA GLU A 661 36.67 -25.68 -14.81
C GLU A 661 35.98 -26.04 -13.49
N GLN A 662 34.63 -25.95 -13.46
CA GLN A 662 33.83 -26.32 -12.30
C GLN A 662 33.99 -27.79 -11.92
N ARG A 663 33.84 -28.71 -12.89
CA ARG A 663 33.95 -30.16 -12.66
C ARG A 663 35.36 -30.59 -12.21
N ALA A 664 36.40 -30.02 -12.81
CA ALA A 664 37.77 -30.30 -12.41
C ALA A 664 38.09 -29.76 -11.01
N ALA A 665 37.63 -28.55 -10.68
CA ALA A 665 37.80 -27.97 -9.34
C ALA A 665 37.08 -28.80 -8.27
N GLU A 666 35.90 -29.33 -8.58
CA GLU A 666 35.16 -30.23 -7.70
C GLU A 666 35.83 -31.60 -7.56
N ALA A 667 36.27 -32.22 -8.65
CA ALA A 667 36.99 -33.49 -8.60
C ALA A 667 38.24 -33.42 -7.71
N GLY A 668 39.02 -32.34 -7.81
CA GLY A 668 40.17 -32.08 -6.93
C GLY A 668 39.79 -32.00 -5.44
N ARG A 669 38.69 -31.32 -5.10
CA ARG A 669 38.17 -31.29 -3.71
C ARG A 669 37.70 -32.68 -3.26
N LEU A 670 36.98 -33.41 -4.10
CA LEU A 670 36.45 -34.73 -3.76
C LEU A 670 37.56 -35.77 -3.52
N VAL A 671 38.71 -35.66 -4.21
CA VAL A 671 39.91 -36.44 -3.89
C VAL A 671 40.38 -36.19 -2.45
N GLU A 672 40.47 -34.94 -2.02
CA GLU A 672 40.86 -34.59 -0.64
C GLU A 672 39.85 -35.13 0.39
N VAL A 673 38.54 -34.99 0.12
CA VAL A 673 37.51 -35.51 1.02
C VAL A 673 37.53 -37.05 1.08
N CYS A 674 37.79 -37.75 -0.03
CA CYS A 674 38.02 -39.20 -0.02
C CYS A 674 39.19 -39.60 0.89
N GLY A 675 40.28 -38.82 0.88
CA GLY A 675 41.44 -39.03 1.75
C GLY A 675 41.08 -38.89 3.23
N ARG A 676 40.39 -37.80 3.59
CA ARG A 676 39.92 -37.53 4.96
C ARG A 676 38.91 -38.58 5.45
N ALA A 677 37.97 -39.00 4.62
CA ALA A 677 37.00 -40.05 4.94
C ALA A 677 37.67 -41.40 5.23
N ARG A 678 38.71 -41.77 4.46
CA ARG A 678 39.51 -42.97 4.72
C ARG A 678 40.23 -42.90 6.07
N ALA A 679 40.82 -41.74 6.39
CA ALA A 679 41.53 -41.53 7.65
C ALA A 679 40.56 -41.61 8.85
N GLU A 680 39.40 -40.97 8.78
CA GLU A 680 38.40 -41.02 9.86
C GLU A 680 37.78 -42.42 10.05
N LEU A 681 37.46 -43.15 8.97
CA LEU A 681 37.03 -44.55 9.08
C LEU A 681 38.09 -45.41 9.80
N THR A 682 39.38 -45.20 9.50
CA THR A 682 40.48 -45.91 10.14
C THR A 682 40.61 -45.54 11.63
N ARG A 683 40.61 -44.23 11.94
CA ARG A 683 40.68 -43.71 13.31
C ARG A 683 39.54 -44.21 14.19
N VAL A 684 38.32 -44.25 13.65
CA VAL A 684 37.15 -44.76 14.38
C VAL A 684 37.16 -46.29 14.48
N ALA A 685 37.73 -47.03 13.52
CA ALA A 685 37.94 -48.47 13.66
C ALA A 685 38.92 -48.81 14.81
N GLU A 686 40.01 -48.06 14.94
CA GLU A 686 40.93 -48.14 16.08
C GLU A 686 40.22 -47.79 17.40
N GLU A 687 39.45 -46.70 17.42
CA GLU A 687 38.68 -46.30 18.61
C GLU A 687 37.62 -47.34 19.02
N VAL A 688 36.94 -47.99 18.06
CA VAL A 688 36.03 -49.13 18.32
C VAL A 688 36.79 -50.31 18.91
N GLY A 689 37.99 -50.61 18.41
CA GLY A 689 38.87 -51.65 18.97
C GLY A 689 39.26 -51.34 20.43
N THR A 690 39.74 -50.13 20.69
CA THR A 690 40.09 -49.65 22.03
C THR A 690 38.88 -49.65 22.97
N ALA A 691 37.71 -49.23 22.50
CA ALA A 691 36.47 -49.25 23.27
C ALA A 691 36.03 -50.68 23.63
N ARG A 692 36.11 -51.62 22.69
CA ARG A 692 35.81 -53.04 22.94
C ARG A 692 36.75 -53.64 23.97
N ALA A 693 38.05 -53.32 23.92
CA ALA A 693 39.02 -53.76 24.91
C ALA A 693 38.72 -53.18 26.30
N GLY A 694 38.56 -51.86 26.42
CA GLY A 694 38.32 -51.18 27.70
C GLY A 694 36.99 -51.55 28.36
N LEU A 695 35.90 -51.59 27.60
CA LEU A 695 34.59 -52.03 28.12
C LEU A 695 34.61 -53.51 28.49
N GLY A 696 35.25 -54.37 27.69
CA GLY A 696 35.38 -55.80 28.00
C GLY A 696 36.14 -56.02 29.31
N GLN A 697 37.27 -55.33 29.50
CA GLN A 697 38.03 -55.37 30.75
C GLN A 697 37.21 -54.86 31.95
N ALA A 698 36.49 -53.73 31.80
CA ALA A 698 35.70 -53.15 32.88
C ALA A 698 34.49 -54.03 33.29
N MET A 699 33.90 -54.74 32.34
CA MET A 699 32.72 -55.61 32.56
C MET A 699 33.06 -57.08 32.82
N GLY A 700 34.34 -57.48 32.74
CA GLY A 700 34.78 -58.88 32.87
C GLY A 700 34.37 -59.77 31.68
N LEU A 701 34.16 -59.17 30.50
CA LEU A 701 33.64 -59.84 29.30
C LEU A 701 34.66 -59.80 28.15
N ALA A 702 34.62 -60.80 27.26
CA ALA A 702 35.50 -60.84 26.11
C ALA A 702 35.26 -59.63 25.17
N PRO A 703 36.31 -58.89 24.72
CA PRO A 703 36.15 -57.72 23.84
C PRO A 703 35.35 -57.98 22.55
N ALA A 704 35.37 -59.22 22.05
CA ALA A 704 34.58 -59.63 20.88
C ALA A 704 33.05 -59.53 21.08
N LEU A 705 32.57 -59.56 22.33
CA LEU A 705 31.15 -59.42 22.69
C LEU A 705 30.71 -57.96 22.87
N MET A 706 31.66 -57.05 23.07
CA MET A 706 31.37 -55.63 23.31
C MET A 706 30.94 -54.93 22.02
N LEU A 707 29.98 -54.02 22.11
CA LEU A 707 29.48 -53.26 20.96
C LEU A 707 29.02 -54.18 19.79
N ARG A 708 28.34 -55.29 20.11
CA ARG A 708 27.76 -56.24 19.14
C ARG A 708 26.25 -56.34 19.32
N GLU A 709 25.59 -55.19 19.28
CA GLU A 709 24.14 -55.08 19.45
C GLU A 709 23.42 -54.97 18.11
N GLU A 710 22.26 -55.63 18.00
CA GLU A 710 21.46 -55.67 16.77
C GLU A 710 21.07 -54.25 16.30
N GLY A 711 21.33 -53.94 15.03
CA GLY A 711 21.17 -52.60 14.44
C GLY A 711 22.16 -51.52 14.94
N ARG A 712 22.95 -51.81 15.99
CA ARG A 712 23.75 -50.86 16.78
C ARG A 712 25.24 -51.23 16.89
N ASP A 713 25.72 -52.16 16.06
CA ASP A 713 27.14 -52.50 15.96
C ASP A 713 27.91 -51.43 15.14
N PRO A 714 28.87 -50.70 15.73
CA PRO A 714 29.65 -49.69 15.02
C PRO A 714 30.52 -50.28 13.89
N SER A 715 30.91 -51.56 13.94
CA SER A 715 31.63 -52.19 12.83
C SER A 715 30.77 -52.35 11.58
N VAL A 716 29.44 -52.53 11.73
CA VAL A 716 28.54 -52.55 10.57
C VAL A 716 28.44 -51.17 9.94
N ARG A 717 28.46 -50.10 10.75
CA ARG A 717 28.48 -48.71 10.26
C ARG A 717 29.80 -48.37 9.55
N LEU A 718 30.94 -48.81 10.10
CA LEU A 718 32.25 -48.67 9.46
C LEU A 718 32.32 -49.42 8.13
N THR A 719 31.96 -50.71 8.08
CA THR A 719 31.98 -51.48 6.82
C THR A 719 30.99 -50.95 5.78
N SER A 720 29.83 -50.41 6.20
CA SER A 720 28.95 -49.68 5.28
C SER A 720 29.60 -48.39 4.77
N GLY A 721 30.33 -47.66 5.61
CA GLY A 721 31.08 -46.47 5.22
C GLY A 721 32.24 -46.76 4.27
N GLU A 722 32.98 -47.85 4.49
CA GLU A 722 34.02 -48.35 3.58
C GLU A 722 33.46 -48.69 2.20
N GLN A 723 32.29 -49.35 2.14
CA GLN A 723 31.61 -49.64 0.88
C GLN A 723 31.11 -48.37 0.17
N SER A 724 30.57 -47.40 0.91
CA SER A 724 30.15 -46.10 0.35
C SER A 724 31.35 -45.31 -0.18
N LEU A 725 32.48 -45.31 0.53
CA LEU A 725 33.72 -44.67 0.08
C LEU A 725 34.31 -45.35 -1.16
N ALA A 726 34.25 -46.69 -1.24
CA ALA A 726 34.68 -47.42 -2.43
C ALA A 726 33.84 -47.03 -3.66
N ARG A 727 32.50 -47.06 -3.53
CA ARG A 727 31.57 -46.59 -4.59
C ARG A 727 31.80 -45.13 -4.95
N GLY A 728 32.04 -44.26 -3.97
CA GLY A 728 32.31 -42.84 -4.20
C GLY A 728 33.59 -42.61 -5.01
N ARG A 729 34.66 -43.35 -4.70
CA ARG A 729 35.93 -43.33 -5.46
C ARG A 729 35.79 -43.93 -6.87
N GLU A 730 34.94 -44.93 -7.04
CA GLU A 730 34.62 -45.53 -8.34
C GLU A 730 33.85 -44.54 -9.23
N ALA A 731 32.81 -43.89 -8.69
CA ALA A 731 32.07 -42.81 -9.34
C ALA A 731 32.98 -41.63 -9.72
N LEU A 732 33.90 -41.23 -8.83
CA LEU A 732 34.89 -40.17 -9.09
C LEU A 732 35.84 -40.53 -10.24
N SER A 733 36.17 -41.81 -10.41
CA SER A 733 36.96 -42.32 -11.53
C SER A 733 36.21 -42.31 -12.87
N ARG A 734 34.87 -42.25 -12.84
CA ARG A 734 33.99 -42.03 -14.02
C ARG A 734 33.59 -40.57 -14.23
N GLY A 735 33.98 -39.66 -13.33
CA GLY A 735 33.57 -38.25 -13.37
C GLY A 735 32.14 -37.98 -12.90
N GLU A 736 31.52 -38.93 -12.20
CA GLU A 736 30.17 -38.85 -11.62
C GLU A 736 30.21 -38.12 -10.26
N LEU A 737 30.48 -36.81 -10.29
CA LEU A 737 30.89 -36.06 -9.10
C LEU A 737 29.86 -36.05 -7.95
N GLU A 738 28.56 -35.97 -8.24
CA GLU A 738 27.51 -36.02 -7.20
C GLU A 738 27.35 -37.42 -6.60
N ALA A 739 27.55 -38.50 -7.39
CA ALA A 739 27.56 -39.86 -6.86
C ALA A 739 28.83 -40.13 -6.03
N ALA A 740 29.96 -39.54 -6.45
CA ALA A 740 31.20 -39.55 -5.68
C ALA A 740 31.03 -38.87 -4.32
N ARG A 741 30.49 -37.65 -4.32
CA ARG A 741 30.15 -36.86 -3.13
C ARG A 741 29.22 -37.64 -2.20
N THR A 742 28.10 -38.16 -2.73
CA THR A 742 27.13 -38.95 -1.95
C THR A 742 27.78 -40.16 -1.26
N GLY A 743 28.68 -40.88 -1.95
CA GLY A 743 29.42 -42.00 -1.37
C GLY A 743 30.40 -41.59 -0.26
N VAL A 744 31.06 -40.44 -0.40
CA VAL A 744 32.00 -39.89 0.60
C VAL A 744 31.28 -39.33 1.82
N ASP A 745 30.19 -38.58 1.63
CA ASP A 745 29.39 -38.03 2.72
C ASP A 745 28.72 -39.17 3.52
N ALA A 746 28.23 -40.22 2.85
CA ALA A 746 27.74 -41.44 3.52
C ALA A 746 28.85 -42.21 4.27
N ALA A 747 30.11 -42.16 3.81
CA ALA A 747 31.25 -42.75 4.51
C ALA A 747 31.60 -41.99 5.80
N LEU A 748 31.62 -40.65 5.75
CA LEU A 748 31.80 -39.79 6.91
C LEU A 748 30.66 -39.93 7.92
N ALA A 749 29.41 -40.06 7.44
CA ALA A 749 28.26 -40.36 8.29
C ALA A 749 28.42 -41.71 9.02
N GLY A 750 28.83 -42.78 8.31
CA GLY A 750 29.09 -44.09 8.91
C GLY A 750 30.19 -44.06 9.99
N ALA A 751 31.25 -43.28 9.79
CA ALA A 751 32.28 -43.05 10.81
C ALA A 751 31.73 -42.29 12.03
N SER A 752 30.94 -41.24 11.82
CA SER A 752 30.31 -40.47 12.89
C SER A 752 29.31 -41.30 13.71
N GLU A 753 28.46 -42.10 13.06
CA GLU A 753 27.55 -43.03 13.74
C GLU A 753 28.31 -44.06 14.58
N ALA A 754 29.40 -44.63 14.05
CA ALA A 754 30.23 -45.58 14.77
C ALA A 754 30.86 -44.95 16.04
N ALA A 755 31.40 -43.73 15.93
CA ALA A 755 31.96 -43.00 17.07
C ALA A 755 30.88 -42.65 18.11
N GLN A 756 29.67 -42.25 17.68
CA GLN A 756 28.56 -41.97 18.59
C GLN A 756 28.06 -43.22 19.33
N LEU A 757 28.02 -44.39 18.66
CA LEU A 757 27.68 -45.66 19.29
C LEU A 757 28.71 -46.05 20.37
N VAL A 758 30.01 -45.84 20.11
CA VAL A 758 31.09 -46.00 21.10
C VAL A 758 30.90 -45.05 22.29
N ALA A 759 30.71 -43.76 22.02
CA ALA A 759 30.58 -42.73 23.06
C ALA A 759 29.37 -42.98 23.98
N ARG A 760 28.20 -43.26 23.40
CA ARG A 760 26.99 -43.61 24.16
C ARG A 760 27.18 -44.86 24.99
N SER A 761 27.84 -45.89 24.45
CA SER A 761 28.10 -47.12 25.20
C SER A 761 29.03 -46.89 26.40
N ARG A 762 30.06 -46.04 26.25
CA ARG A 762 30.92 -45.60 27.37
C ARG A 762 30.12 -44.81 28.43
N GLU A 763 29.22 -43.92 28.01
CA GLU A 763 28.35 -43.19 28.96
C GLU A 763 27.42 -44.15 29.72
N VAL A 764 26.73 -45.04 29.01
CA VAL A 764 25.84 -46.04 29.65
C VAL A 764 26.61 -46.85 30.68
N HIS A 765 27.79 -47.37 30.33
CA HIS A 765 28.65 -48.08 31.28
C HIS A 765 28.97 -47.25 32.53
N ALA A 766 29.26 -45.96 32.38
CA ALA A 766 29.59 -45.07 33.50
C ALA A 766 28.37 -44.65 34.35
N ARG A 767 27.15 -44.71 33.82
CA ARG A 767 25.93 -44.18 34.48
C ARG A 767 24.88 -45.23 34.86
N PHE A 768 25.02 -46.46 34.38
CA PHE A 768 23.98 -47.50 34.49
C PHE A 768 23.50 -47.73 35.92
N GLU A 769 24.40 -47.90 36.89
CA GLU A 769 23.99 -48.24 38.26
C GLU A 769 23.25 -47.07 38.92
N ALA A 770 23.69 -45.83 38.73
CA ALA A 770 23.00 -44.64 39.22
C ALA A 770 21.59 -44.51 38.63
N TRP A 771 21.42 -44.76 37.32
CA TRP A 771 20.09 -44.80 36.71
C TRP A 771 19.22 -45.95 37.25
N CYS A 772 19.80 -47.10 37.56
CA CYS A 772 19.10 -48.19 38.22
C CYS A 772 18.71 -47.83 39.66
N GLU A 773 19.56 -47.13 40.42
CA GLU A 773 19.24 -46.62 41.76
C GLU A 773 18.11 -45.58 41.74
N GLU A 774 18.16 -44.61 40.82
CA GLU A 774 17.07 -43.65 40.56
C GLU A 774 15.74 -44.38 40.33
N CYS A 775 15.71 -45.33 39.40
CA CYS A 775 14.48 -46.06 39.05
C CYS A 775 14.02 -47.01 40.17
N ARG A 776 14.92 -47.60 40.97
CA ARG A 776 14.56 -48.38 42.17
C ARG A 776 13.97 -47.50 43.27
N ALA A 777 14.52 -46.30 43.47
CA ALA A 777 13.99 -45.32 44.41
C ALA A 777 12.60 -44.84 43.98
N GLU A 778 12.40 -44.59 42.69
CA GLU A 778 11.09 -44.21 42.14
C GLU A 778 10.06 -45.34 42.25
N ALA A 779 10.42 -46.59 41.95
CA ALA A 779 9.54 -47.74 42.18
C ALA A 779 9.12 -47.86 43.65
N LYS A 780 10.04 -47.59 44.59
CA LYS A 780 9.74 -47.57 46.03
C LYS A 780 8.83 -46.40 46.41
N ARG A 781 9.01 -45.21 45.82
CA ARG A 781 8.13 -44.04 46.00
C ARG A 781 6.71 -44.36 45.54
N LEU A 782 6.56 -44.84 44.32
CA LEU A 782 5.27 -45.23 43.73
C LEU A 782 4.55 -46.30 44.55
N ALA A 783 5.26 -47.34 45.01
CA ALA A 783 4.69 -48.38 45.87
C ALA A 783 4.17 -47.81 47.21
N GLY A 784 4.86 -46.82 47.79
CA GLY A 784 4.39 -46.07 48.97
C GLY A 784 3.10 -45.31 48.69
N PHE A 785 3.07 -44.49 47.64
CA PHE A 785 1.88 -43.75 47.21
C PHE A 785 0.68 -44.68 46.94
N MET A 786 0.89 -45.82 46.28
CA MET A 786 -0.17 -46.83 46.07
C MET A 786 -0.74 -47.35 47.40
N ALA A 787 0.11 -47.70 48.35
CA ALA A 787 -0.31 -48.21 49.66
C ALA A 787 -1.09 -47.15 50.47
N GLU A 788 -0.63 -45.90 50.47
CA GLU A 788 -1.32 -44.77 51.13
C GLU A 788 -2.70 -44.48 50.52
N ARG A 789 -2.81 -44.54 49.18
CA ARG A 789 -4.08 -44.25 48.48
C ARG A 789 -5.09 -45.40 48.54
N GLN A 790 -4.66 -46.65 48.72
CA GLN A 790 -5.52 -47.84 48.68
C GLN A 790 -6.72 -47.76 49.64
N ALA A 791 -6.53 -47.30 50.88
CA ALA A 791 -7.59 -47.24 51.89
C ALA A 791 -8.63 -46.13 51.59
N PRO A 792 -8.25 -44.86 51.35
CA PRO A 792 -9.16 -43.83 50.85
C PRO A 792 -9.93 -44.23 49.59
N LEU A 793 -9.27 -44.90 48.64
CA LEU A 793 -9.92 -45.39 47.41
C LEU A 793 -11.01 -46.42 47.70
N THR A 794 -10.75 -47.33 48.65
CA THR A 794 -11.69 -48.41 49.01
C THR A 794 -12.95 -47.86 49.68
N GLU A 795 -12.83 -46.80 50.50
CA GLU A 795 -13.99 -46.10 51.07
C GLU A 795 -14.70 -45.22 50.01
N THR A 796 -13.96 -44.56 49.12
CA THR A 796 -14.53 -43.84 47.96
C THR A 796 -15.40 -44.76 47.10
N MET A 797 -14.92 -45.99 46.82
CA MET A 797 -15.67 -47.02 46.09
C MET A 797 -16.89 -47.58 46.84
N ARG A 798 -17.03 -47.30 48.15
CA ARG A 798 -18.23 -47.63 48.94
C ARG A 798 -19.23 -46.47 48.98
N ARG A 799 -18.75 -45.22 49.04
CA ARG A 799 -19.59 -44.01 49.18
C ARG A 799 -20.30 -43.60 47.89
N TYR A 800 -19.70 -43.85 46.72
CA TYR A 800 -20.20 -43.29 45.46
C TYR A 800 -20.66 -44.36 44.46
N LEU A 801 -21.62 -44.00 43.61
CA LEU A 801 -22.12 -44.87 42.55
C LEU A 801 -21.07 -45.13 41.46
N PRO A 802 -21.14 -46.27 40.74
CA PRO A 802 -20.23 -46.58 39.64
C PRO A 802 -20.24 -45.57 38.48
N SER A 803 -21.23 -44.67 38.39
CA SER A 803 -21.25 -43.53 37.46
C SER A 803 -20.22 -42.46 37.86
N ALA A 804 -20.21 -42.06 39.13
CA ALA A 804 -19.33 -41.06 39.70
C ALA A 804 -17.85 -41.49 39.70
N LEU A 805 -17.64 -42.81 39.82
CA LEU A 805 -16.35 -43.49 39.79
C LEU A 805 -15.81 -43.73 38.37
N ARG A 806 -16.50 -43.26 37.33
CA ARG A 806 -15.94 -43.18 35.97
C ARG A 806 -15.12 -41.90 35.84
N LEU A 807 -13.98 -42.05 35.18
CA LEU A 807 -13.30 -40.92 34.57
C LEU A 807 -14.02 -40.72 33.22
N ARG A 808 -14.67 -39.56 33.05
CA ARG A 808 -15.51 -39.29 31.88
C ARG A 808 -14.58 -39.00 30.69
N ALA A 809 -14.92 -39.48 29.50
CA ALA A 809 -14.11 -39.26 28.29
C ALA A 809 -13.97 -37.76 27.92
N ASP A 810 -14.87 -36.93 28.44
CA ASP A 810 -14.94 -35.48 28.24
C ASP A 810 -14.35 -34.68 29.42
N ASP A 811 -13.60 -35.32 30.34
CA ASP A 811 -12.91 -34.62 31.43
C ASP A 811 -11.78 -33.74 30.85
N PRO A 812 -11.88 -32.40 30.93
CA PRO A 812 -10.94 -31.50 30.26
C PRO A 812 -9.56 -31.47 30.91
N ILE A 813 -9.42 -32.05 32.11
CA ILE A 813 -8.13 -32.17 32.81
C ILE A 813 -7.41 -33.46 32.38
N HIS A 814 -8.16 -34.53 32.09
CA HIS A 814 -7.64 -35.87 31.84
C HIS A 814 -8.33 -36.61 30.66
N PRO A 815 -8.21 -36.12 29.42
CA PRO A 815 -8.90 -36.69 28.25
C PRO A 815 -8.42 -38.10 27.82
N ASN A 816 -7.39 -38.65 28.48
CA ASN A 816 -6.85 -40.01 28.23
C ASN A 816 -7.11 -40.97 29.41
N ALA A 817 -8.03 -40.62 30.31
CA ALA A 817 -8.41 -41.44 31.46
C ALA A 817 -9.43 -42.53 31.06
N ASN A 818 -8.95 -43.77 30.93
CA ASN A 818 -9.76 -44.89 30.44
C ASN A 818 -10.43 -45.67 31.58
N GLY A 819 -11.75 -45.61 31.66
CA GLY A 819 -12.56 -46.52 32.50
C GLY A 819 -12.83 -45.97 33.90
N THR A 820 -12.58 -46.80 34.92
CA THR A 820 -12.96 -46.49 36.31
C THR A 820 -11.77 -46.18 37.21
N VAL A 821 -12.08 -45.59 38.37
CA VAL A 821 -11.21 -45.49 39.54
C VAL A 821 -10.49 -46.81 39.91
N GLN A 822 -11.10 -47.97 39.61
CA GLN A 822 -10.45 -49.27 39.84
C GLN A 822 -9.48 -49.66 38.71
N ASP A 823 -9.76 -49.24 37.47
CA ASP A 823 -8.94 -49.58 36.30
C ASP A 823 -7.66 -48.77 36.25
N ASN A 824 -7.73 -47.46 36.54
CA ASN A 824 -6.55 -46.62 36.75
C ASN A 824 -5.58 -47.19 37.81
N LEU A 825 -6.12 -47.75 38.91
CA LEU A 825 -5.30 -48.40 39.94
C LEU A 825 -4.64 -49.69 39.41
N ARG A 826 -5.36 -50.49 38.60
CA ARG A 826 -4.81 -51.67 37.91
C ARG A 826 -3.74 -51.29 36.91
N GLU A 827 -3.90 -50.19 36.16
CA GLU A 827 -2.90 -49.67 35.23
C GLU A 827 -1.64 -49.19 35.96
N ALA A 828 -1.78 -48.47 37.08
CA ALA A 828 -0.65 -48.08 37.93
C ALA A 828 0.10 -49.30 38.49
N ALA A 829 -0.62 -50.33 38.97
CA ALA A 829 -0.03 -51.60 39.43
C ALA A 829 0.68 -52.37 38.31
N SER A 830 0.06 -52.45 37.13
CA SER A 830 0.65 -53.13 35.97
C SER A 830 1.90 -52.40 35.47
N SER A 831 1.88 -51.07 35.48
CA SER A 831 3.01 -50.25 35.02
C SER A 831 4.19 -50.27 36.02
N THR A 832 3.94 -50.24 37.34
CA THR A 832 5.01 -50.44 38.33
C THR A 832 5.60 -51.85 38.27
N GLN A 833 4.78 -52.89 38.04
CA GLN A 833 5.29 -54.25 37.79
C GLN A 833 6.15 -54.30 36.52
N ARG A 834 5.66 -53.78 35.38
CA ARG A 834 6.42 -53.74 34.12
C ARG A 834 7.72 -52.97 34.26
N ALA A 835 7.75 -51.86 35.00
CA ALA A 835 8.98 -51.13 35.29
C ALA A 835 10.00 -52.01 36.03
N SER A 836 9.57 -52.81 37.01
CA SER A 836 10.43 -53.77 37.69
C SER A 836 10.98 -54.86 36.74
N GLU A 837 10.12 -55.44 35.91
CA GLU A 837 10.51 -56.42 34.88
C GLU A 837 11.50 -55.84 33.86
N LEU A 838 11.29 -54.59 33.45
CA LEU A 838 12.17 -53.85 32.55
C LEU A 838 13.53 -53.52 33.20
N LEU A 839 13.58 -53.19 34.50
CA LEU A 839 14.84 -52.97 35.24
C LEU A 839 15.62 -54.27 35.45
N GLN A 840 14.93 -55.39 35.70
CA GLN A 840 15.57 -56.72 35.75
C GLN A 840 16.12 -57.11 34.36
N SER A 841 15.35 -56.86 33.30
CA SER A 841 15.77 -57.06 31.91
C SER A 841 16.97 -56.18 31.54
N ALA A 842 16.96 -54.90 31.93
CA ALA A 842 18.08 -53.98 31.77
C ALA A 842 19.34 -54.51 32.46
N SER A 843 19.23 -54.92 33.73
CA SER A 843 20.35 -55.46 34.52
C SER A 843 20.95 -56.71 33.87
N LYS A 844 20.09 -57.62 33.37
CA LYS A 844 20.50 -58.82 32.63
C LYS A 844 21.21 -58.47 31.32
N LEU A 845 20.67 -57.53 30.54
CA LEU A 845 21.27 -57.08 29.27
C LEU A 845 22.63 -56.38 29.50
N PHE A 846 22.74 -55.57 30.55
CA PHE A 846 23.99 -54.95 30.96
C PHE A 846 25.04 -56.00 31.31
N SER A 847 24.71 -57.01 32.12
CA SER A 847 25.61 -58.13 32.44
C SER A 847 26.00 -59.01 31.23
N GLN A 848 25.34 -58.83 30.08
CA GLN A 848 25.66 -59.48 28.81
C GLN A 848 26.46 -58.58 27.85
N GLY A 849 26.83 -57.36 28.26
CA GLY A 849 27.52 -56.38 27.40
C GLY A 849 26.62 -55.62 26.44
N ARG A 850 25.29 -55.79 26.52
CA ARG A 850 24.28 -55.12 25.67
C ARG A 850 23.90 -53.75 26.24
N LEU A 851 24.89 -52.87 26.31
CA LEU A 851 24.82 -51.57 26.95
C LEU A 851 23.66 -50.72 26.42
N LEU A 852 23.56 -50.50 25.11
CA LEU A 852 22.54 -49.61 24.53
C LEU A 852 21.12 -50.19 24.67
N THR A 853 20.95 -51.50 24.53
CA THR A 853 19.67 -52.18 24.81
C THR A 853 19.30 -52.06 26.31
N SER A 854 20.28 -52.12 27.22
CA SER A 854 20.02 -51.99 28.66
C SER A 854 19.55 -50.58 29.05
N ALA A 855 20.14 -49.53 28.46
CA ALA A 855 19.72 -48.15 28.66
C ALA A 855 18.32 -47.88 28.09
N GLU A 856 17.97 -48.49 26.95
CA GLU A 856 16.61 -48.43 26.39
C GLU A 856 15.58 -49.06 27.33
N ARG A 857 15.89 -50.20 27.98
CA ARG A 857 15.01 -50.79 28.99
C ARG A 857 14.87 -49.93 30.25
N ILE A 858 15.91 -49.17 30.64
CA ILE A 858 15.80 -48.15 31.69
C ILE A 858 14.87 -47.01 31.25
N GLY A 859 14.96 -46.54 29.99
CA GLY A 859 14.04 -45.54 29.43
C GLY A 859 12.58 -46.01 29.52
N GLN A 860 12.30 -47.21 29.02
CA GLN A 860 10.97 -47.83 29.09
C GLN A 860 10.49 -48.04 30.54
N ALA A 861 11.38 -48.34 31.48
CA ALA A 861 11.03 -48.42 32.90
C ALA A 861 10.60 -47.05 33.47
N ARG A 862 11.33 -45.97 33.14
CA ARG A 862 10.95 -44.59 33.52
C ARG A 862 9.62 -44.16 32.90
N GLU A 863 9.35 -44.53 31.65
CA GLU A 863 8.07 -44.29 30.97
C GLU A 863 6.89 -44.96 31.70
N GLN A 864 7.05 -46.24 32.09
CA GLN A 864 6.04 -46.95 32.89
C GLN A 864 5.89 -46.36 34.31
N GLN A 865 6.96 -45.83 34.91
CA GLN A 865 6.90 -45.14 36.20
C GLN A 865 6.16 -43.79 36.11
N ALA A 866 6.42 -43.01 35.06
CA ALA A 866 5.70 -41.76 34.81
C ALA A 866 4.20 -42.00 34.56
N LEU A 867 3.86 -43.03 33.78
CA LEU A 867 2.46 -43.45 33.59
C LEU A 867 1.80 -43.87 34.91
N ALA A 868 2.50 -44.64 35.75
CA ALA A 868 1.99 -45.03 37.05
C ALA A 868 1.75 -43.82 37.98
N MET A 869 2.65 -42.83 37.99
CA MET A 869 2.44 -41.60 38.76
C MET A 869 1.19 -40.86 38.26
N HIS A 870 1.09 -40.65 36.94
CA HIS A 870 -0.03 -39.92 36.34
C HIS A 870 -1.39 -40.55 36.67
N ARG A 871 -1.49 -41.89 36.63
CA ARG A 871 -2.71 -42.61 37.04
C ARG A 871 -3.02 -42.43 38.54
N LEU A 872 -2.02 -42.29 39.40
CA LEU A 872 -2.23 -42.05 40.84
C LEU A 872 -2.59 -40.58 41.15
N GLU A 873 -2.13 -39.64 40.34
CA GLU A 873 -2.55 -38.23 40.37
C GLU A 873 -4.01 -38.08 39.93
N GLU A 874 -4.39 -38.67 38.78
CA GLU A 874 -5.78 -38.77 38.30
C GLU A 874 -6.75 -39.30 39.37
N LEU A 875 -6.35 -40.37 40.06
CA LEU A 875 -7.14 -40.95 41.15
C LEU A 875 -7.23 -40.03 42.37
N THR A 876 -6.15 -39.36 42.73
CA THR A 876 -6.11 -38.42 43.87
C THR A 876 -7.04 -37.23 43.61
N GLU A 877 -6.98 -36.67 42.39
CA GLU A 877 -7.83 -35.56 41.98
C GLU A 877 -9.31 -35.98 41.90
N LYS A 878 -9.63 -37.16 41.34
CA LYS A 878 -11.01 -37.63 41.26
C LYS A 878 -11.65 -37.85 42.63
N VAL A 879 -10.92 -38.40 43.60
CA VAL A 879 -11.37 -38.53 45.00
C VAL A 879 -11.66 -37.14 45.60
N ARG A 880 -10.76 -36.17 45.39
CA ARG A 880 -10.89 -34.80 45.89
C ARG A 880 -12.11 -34.09 45.29
N GLN A 881 -12.38 -34.26 43.99
CA GLN A 881 -13.56 -33.70 43.32
C GLN A 881 -14.88 -34.28 43.85
N LEU A 882 -14.95 -35.60 44.05
CA LEU A 882 -16.14 -36.26 44.57
C LEU A 882 -16.50 -35.78 45.98
N GLN A 883 -15.50 -35.64 46.85
CA GLN A 883 -15.65 -35.09 48.20
C GLN A 883 -16.08 -33.62 48.18
N ALA A 884 -15.41 -32.78 47.38
CA ALA A 884 -15.75 -31.36 47.28
C ALA A 884 -17.17 -31.12 46.73
N ALA A 885 -17.65 -31.98 45.83
CA ALA A 885 -19.03 -31.93 45.34
C ALA A 885 -20.03 -32.41 46.41
N GLU A 886 -19.72 -33.49 47.15
CA GLU A 886 -20.54 -33.96 48.27
C GLU A 886 -20.73 -32.87 49.34
N ASP A 887 -19.66 -32.15 49.70
CA ASP A 887 -19.69 -31.05 50.67
C ASP A 887 -20.43 -29.79 50.16
N ALA A 888 -20.33 -29.47 48.85
CA ALA A 888 -20.90 -28.26 48.27
C ALA A 888 -22.39 -28.38 47.93
N ASN A 889 -22.86 -29.57 47.53
CA ASN A 889 -24.23 -29.78 47.05
C ASN A 889 -25.33 -29.37 48.04
N PRO A 890 -25.24 -29.62 49.37
CA PRO A 890 -26.24 -29.15 50.33
C PRO A 890 -26.37 -27.62 50.36
N GLN A 891 -25.26 -26.88 50.17
CA GLN A 891 -25.26 -25.42 50.13
C GLN A 891 -25.89 -24.93 48.83
N MET A 892 -25.52 -25.52 47.69
CA MET A 892 -26.10 -25.20 46.38
C MET A 892 -27.59 -25.53 46.28
N LEU A 893 -28.06 -26.59 46.95
CA LEU A 893 -29.48 -26.93 47.07
C LEU A 893 -30.24 -25.91 47.91
N SER A 894 -29.73 -25.56 49.11
CA SER A 894 -30.38 -24.56 49.97
C SER A 894 -30.49 -23.20 49.28
N ALA A 895 -29.46 -22.79 48.52
CA ALA A 895 -29.51 -21.59 47.69
C ALA A 895 -30.55 -21.68 46.55
N ALA A 896 -30.63 -22.82 45.86
CA ALA A 896 -31.62 -23.05 44.80
C ALA A 896 -33.07 -23.06 45.33
N GLU A 897 -33.31 -23.65 46.50
CA GLU A 897 -34.60 -23.66 47.17
C GLU A 897 -35.02 -22.25 47.61
N ALA A 898 -34.10 -21.48 48.20
CA ALA A 898 -34.34 -20.09 48.58
C ALA A 898 -34.63 -19.20 47.37
N LEU A 899 -33.89 -19.38 46.27
CA LEU A 899 -34.11 -18.66 45.01
C LEU A 899 -35.45 -19.06 44.36
N ALA A 900 -35.83 -20.34 44.38
CA ALA A 900 -37.12 -20.82 43.88
C ALA A 900 -38.32 -20.34 44.72
N ALA A 901 -38.11 -20.02 46.00
CA ALA A 901 -39.09 -19.34 46.84
C ALA A 901 -39.17 -17.84 46.52
N ALA A 902 -38.04 -17.15 46.38
CA ALA A 902 -37.97 -15.73 46.03
C ALA A 902 -38.62 -15.44 44.66
N CYS A 903 -38.23 -16.19 43.62
CA CYS A 903 -38.81 -16.08 42.29
C CYS A 903 -40.33 -16.30 42.29
N ALA A 904 -40.88 -17.09 43.21
CA ALA A 904 -42.33 -17.31 43.27
C ALA A 904 -43.11 -16.07 43.73
N VAL A 905 -42.60 -15.39 44.75
CA VAL A 905 -43.20 -14.12 45.23
C VAL A 905 -43.11 -13.04 44.16
N GLU A 906 -42.01 -13.02 43.39
CA GLU A 906 -41.83 -12.13 42.25
C GLU A 906 -42.76 -12.45 41.06
N VAL A 907 -43.00 -13.75 40.78
CA VAL A 907 -43.77 -14.24 39.62
C VAL A 907 -45.30 -14.22 39.81
N ASP A 908 -45.78 -14.19 41.05
CA ASP A 908 -47.20 -14.00 41.35
C ASP A 908 -47.66 -12.53 41.26
N ASP A 909 -46.77 -11.58 40.94
CA ASP A 909 -47.15 -10.20 40.61
C ASP A 909 -48.01 -10.18 39.32
N PRO A 910 -49.16 -9.48 39.30
CA PRO A 910 -50.05 -9.43 38.13
C PRO A 910 -49.41 -8.84 36.87
N ARG A 911 -48.23 -8.22 36.98
CA ARG A 911 -47.43 -7.64 35.87
C ARG A 911 -46.42 -8.62 35.25
N VAL A 912 -46.32 -9.85 35.74
CA VAL A 912 -45.44 -10.90 35.14
C VAL A 912 -46.23 -11.73 34.13
N MET A 913 -45.64 -12.04 32.97
CA MET A 913 -46.33 -12.72 31.87
C MET A 913 -46.46 -14.24 32.11
N ALA A 914 -47.51 -14.84 31.56
CA ALA A 914 -47.77 -16.29 31.71
C ALA A 914 -46.60 -17.23 31.34
N PRO A 915 -45.78 -16.98 30.29
CA PRO A 915 -44.61 -17.83 29.98
C PRO A 915 -43.56 -17.85 31.10
N THR A 916 -43.38 -16.73 31.81
CA THR A 916 -42.45 -16.62 32.95
C THR A 916 -42.91 -17.51 34.12
N ARG A 917 -44.24 -17.63 34.33
CA ARG A 917 -44.82 -18.57 35.32
C ARG A 917 -44.49 -20.03 34.99
N SER A 918 -44.72 -20.46 33.74
CA SER A 918 -44.39 -21.82 33.29
C SER A 918 -42.88 -22.12 33.33
N THR A 919 -42.05 -21.10 33.12
CA THR A 919 -40.58 -21.21 33.28
C THR A 919 -40.21 -21.48 34.75
N LEU A 920 -40.88 -20.85 35.72
CA LEU A 920 -40.66 -21.12 37.15
C LEU A 920 -41.11 -22.53 37.56
N GLU A 921 -42.23 -23.03 37.03
CA GLU A 921 -42.68 -24.41 37.26
C GLU A 921 -41.63 -25.42 36.78
N THR A 922 -41.07 -25.18 35.59
CA THR A 922 -39.96 -25.98 35.03
C THR A 922 -38.72 -25.91 35.92
N ALA A 923 -38.34 -24.72 36.37
CA ALA A 923 -37.18 -24.50 37.24
C ALA A 923 -37.33 -25.21 38.60
N ARG A 924 -38.52 -25.16 39.20
CA ARG A 924 -38.86 -25.90 40.44
C ARG A 924 -38.77 -27.41 40.25
N GLY A 925 -39.20 -27.93 39.10
CA GLY A 925 -39.02 -29.34 38.73
C GLY A 925 -37.55 -29.78 38.74
N LEU A 926 -36.64 -28.91 38.29
CA LEU A 926 -35.19 -29.17 38.36
C LEU A 926 -34.65 -29.14 39.79
N VAL A 927 -35.14 -28.24 40.66
CA VAL A 927 -34.76 -28.21 42.09
C VAL A 927 -35.15 -29.49 42.80
N GLU A 928 -36.40 -29.96 42.65
CA GLU A 928 -36.86 -31.21 43.27
C GLU A 928 -36.14 -32.45 42.68
N ALA A 929 -35.87 -32.46 41.38
CA ALA A 929 -35.09 -33.52 40.71
C ALA A 929 -33.61 -33.54 41.11
N ALA A 930 -33.08 -32.46 41.69
CA ALA A 930 -31.75 -32.39 42.30
C ALA A 930 -31.80 -32.73 43.80
N ARG A 931 -32.78 -32.21 44.55
CA ARG A 931 -33.06 -32.53 45.96
C ARG A 931 -33.11 -34.03 46.22
N ALA A 932 -33.73 -34.80 45.31
CA ALA A 932 -33.81 -36.25 45.37
C ALA A 932 -32.46 -37.00 45.28
N MET A 933 -31.34 -36.30 45.03
CA MET A 933 -29.99 -36.87 44.92
C MET A 933 -29.02 -36.38 46.00
N VAL A 934 -29.22 -35.18 46.55
CA VAL A 934 -28.29 -34.57 47.51
C VAL A 934 -28.32 -35.33 48.84
N GLY A 935 -27.16 -35.76 49.32
CA GLY A 935 -27.02 -36.50 50.58
C GLY A 935 -27.43 -37.98 50.51
N VAL A 936 -27.79 -38.50 49.34
CA VAL A 936 -28.08 -39.94 49.15
C VAL A 936 -26.76 -40.72 49.02
N LEU A 937 -26.63 -41.81 49.78
CA LEU A 937 -25.46 -42.70 49.73
C LEU A 937 -25.89 -44.17 49.54
N PRO A 938 -25.27 -44.93 48.62
CA PRO A 938 -24.27 -44.47 47.64
C PRO A 938 -24.91 -43.57 46.57
N GLY A 939 -24.25 -42.46 46.22
CA GLY A 939 -24.78 -41.44 45.32
C GLY A 939 -23.79 -40.96 44.25
N ASP A 940 -24.26 -40.09 43.37
CA ASP A 940 -23.42 -39.38 42.38
C ASP A 940 -23.43 -37.88 42.70
N PRO A 941 -22.43 -37.36 43.44
CA PRO A 941 -22.40 -35.96 43.80
C PRO A 941 -22.06 -35.05 42.61
N LEU A 942 -21.49 -35.58 41.52
CA LEU A 942 -21.21 -34.78 40.33
C LEU A 942 -22.49 -34.58 39.52
N GLU A 943 -23.29 -35.63 39.30
CA GLU A 943 -24.59 -35.49 38.64
C GLU A 943 -25.56 -34.61 39.46
N ALA A 944 -25.53 -34.70 40.80
CA ALA A 944 -26.28 -33.80 41.66
C ALA A 944 -25.83 -32.33 41.50
N ALA A 945 -24.52 -32.05 41.42
CA ALA A 945 -23.99 -30.71 41.18
C ALA A 945 -24.38 -30.16 39.78
N GLU A 946 -24.40 -31.02 38.76
CA GLU A 946 -24.85 -30.67 37.41
C GLU A 946 -26.33 -30.28 37.39
N ARG A 947 -27.21 -31.07 38.04
CA ARG A 947 -28.64 -30.75 38.16
C ARG A 947 -28.89 -29.48 38.97
N LEU A 948 -28.17 -29.27 40.08
CA LEU A 948 -28.25 -28.03 40.87
C LEU A 948 -27.79 -26.80 40.08
N SER A 949 -26.77 -26.95 39.23
CA SER A 949 -26.29 -25.88 38.36
C SER A 949 -27.33 -25.52 37.28
N ALA A 950 -27.96 -26.53 36.67
CA ALA A 950 -29.06 -26.34 35.72
C ALA A 950 -30.30 -25.69 36.37
N ALA A 951 -30.65 -26.11 37.59
CA ALA A 951 -31.75 -25.52 38.36
C ALA A 951 -31.49 -24.04 38.68
N ASN A 952 -30.31 -23.70 39.22
CA ASN A 952 -29.92 -22.32 39.51
C ASN A 952 -29.90 -21.43 38.26
N LEU A 953 -29.38 -21.94 37.13
CA LEU A 953 -29.42 -21.22 35.85
C LEU A 953 -30.86 -20.98 35.37
N SER A 954 -31.74 -21.97 35.50
CA SER A 954 -33.16 -21.84 35.16
C SER A 954 -33.86 -20.78 36.02
N LEU A 955 -33.61 -20.76 37.34
CA LEU A 955 -34.13 -19.75 38.25
C LEU A 955 -33.58 -18.33 37.98
N ALA A 956 -32.29 -18.21 37.63
CA ALA A 956 -31.70 -16.95 37.20
C ALA A 956 -32.26 -16.44 35.86
N ASN A 957 -32.80 -17.33 35.01
CA ASN A 957 -33.57 -16.93 33.84
C ASN A 957 -34.94 -16.36 34.24
N VAL A 958 -35.64 -16.99 35.20
CA VAL A 958 -36.93 -16.50 35.73
C VAL A 958 -36.81 -15.07 36.27
N GLN A 959 -35.80 -14.76 37.10
CA GLN A 959 -35.62 -13.39 37.61
C GLN A 959 -35.42 -12.35 36.49
N ARG A 960 -34.68 -12.72 35.44
CA ARG A 960 -34.46 -11.84 34.28
C ARG A 960 -35.75 -11.66 33.46
N SER A 961 -36.55 -12.70 33.30
CA SER A 961 -37.86 -12.61 32.66
C SER A 961 -38.84 -11.73 33.46
N VAL A 962 -38.92 -11.88 34.80
CA VAL A 962 -39.73 -10.98 35.64
C VAL A 962 -39.36 -9.50 35.45
N ALA A 963 -38.06 -9.19 35.50
CA ALA A 963 -37.59 -7.82 35.31
C ALA A 963 -37.92 -7.28 33.90
N ASN A 964 -37.83 -8.14 32.88
CA ASN A 964 -38.24 -7.81 31.51
C ASN A 964 -39.76 -7.58 31.39
N ASP A 965 -40.57 -8.46 31.96
CA ASP A 965 -42.04 -8.40 31.92
C ASP A 965 -42.56 -7.12 32.60
N HIS A 966 -41.97 -6.76 33.74
CA HIS A 966 -42.23 -5.46 34.39
C HIS A 966 -41.87 -4.27 33.49
N SER A 967 -40.81 -4.37 32.68
CA SER A 967 -40.44 -3.32 31.72
C SER A 967 -41.41 -3.24 30.52
N LEU A 968 -41.92 -4.38 30.05
CA LEU A 968 -42.91 -4.46 28.97
C LEU A 968 -44.25 -3.91 29.44
N HIS A 969 -44.72 -4.31 30.63
CA HIS A 969 -45.94 -3.76 31.23
C HIS A 969 -45.85 -2.23 31.39
N ALA A 970 -44.68 -1.71 31.82
CA ALA A 970 -44.47 -0.27 31.94
C ALA A 970 -44.51 0.46 30.58
N ARG A 971 -43.95 -0.12 29.52
CA ARG A 971 -43.97 0.46 28.17
C ARG A 971 -45.35 0.34 27.50
N ALA A 972 -46.06 -0.77 27.65
CA ALA A 972 -47.46 -0.88 27.22
C ALA A 972 -48.34 0.19 27.89
N ALA A 973 -48.13 0.43 29.19
CA ALA A 973 -48.79 1.53 29.90
C ALA A 973 -48.42 2.93 29.39
N GLU A 974 -47.28 3.09 28.72
CA GLU A 974 -46.84 4.34 28.07
C GLU A 974 -47.45 4.49 26.68
N GLY A 975 -47.34 3.47 25.82
CA GLY A 975 -47.96 3.47 24.49
C GLY A 975 -49.47 3.73 24.52
N LEU A 976 -50.20 3.11 25.45
CA LEU A 976 -51.64 3.38 25.62
C LEU A 976 -51.94 4.82 26.11
N ARG A 977 -51.06 5.42 26.93
CA ARG A 977 -51.17 6.84 27.32
C ARG A 977 -50.90 7.78 26.14
N SER A 978 -49.90 7.49 25.32
CA SER A 978 -49.57 8.27 24.12
C SER A 978 -50.67 8.17 23.07
N ALA A 979 -51.18 6.96 22.79
CA ALA A 979 -52.33 6.72 21.92
C ALA A 979 -53.58 7.50 22.39
N ARG A 980 -53.86 7.50 23.70
CA ARG A 980 -54.95 8.31 24.27
C ARG A 980 -54.72 9.81 24.10
N SER A 981 -53.51 10.31 24.36
CA SER A 981 -53.15 11.72 24.18
C SER A 981 -53.26 12.16 22.71
N ALA A 982 -52.88 11.29 21.76
CA ALA A 982 -53.08 11.52 20.34
C ALA A 982 -54.58 11.55 19.98
N TYR A 983 -55.39 10.68 20.59
CA TYR A 983 -56.84 10.60 20.37
C TYR A 983 -57.58 11.83 20.90
N GLU A 984 -57.23 12.30 22.10
CA GLU A 984 -57.74 13.56 22.66
C GLU A 984 -57.35 14.76 21.77
N GLY A 985 -56.16 14.75 21.16
CA GLY A 985 -55.75 15.70 20.13
C GLY A 985 -56.57 15.60 18.84
N ALA A 986 -56.84 14.39 18.36
CA ALA A 986 -57.67 14.14 17.17
C ALA A 986 -59.11 14.64 17.37
N GLN A 987 -59.69 14.44 18.55
CA GLN A 987 -61.02 14.96 18.90
C GLN A 987 -61.12 16.50 18.86
N GLN A 988 -60.02 17.25 18.95
CA GLN A 988 -60.05 18.71 18.81
C GLN A 988 -60.32 19.11 17.34
N TRP A 989 -59.75 18.38 16.38
CA TRP A 989 -60.00 18.57 14.96
C TRP A 989 -61.42 18.14 14.56
N VAL A 990 -61.93 17.03 15.14
CA VAL A 990 -63.34 16.62 14.98
C VAL A 990 -64.29 17.71 15.49
N ARG A 991 -64.01 18.30 16.67
CA ARG A 991 -64.79 19.43 17.21
C ARG A 991 -64.70 20.69 16.35
N ARG A 992 -63.55 20.96 15.71
CA ARG A 992 -63.39 22.07 14.76
C ARG A 992 -64.24 21.88 13.50
N ALA A 993 -64.19 20.71 12.88
CA ALA A 993 -65.03 20.38 11.72
C ALA A 993 -66.52 20.61 12.01
N ALA A 994 -67.01 20.07 13.14
CA ALA A 994 -68.39 20.22 13.57
C ALA A 994 -68.82 21.66 13.95
N THR A 995 -67.93 22.66 13.92
CA THR A 995 -68.21 24.04 14.38
C THR A 995 -67.74 25.17 13.45
N ASP A 996 -67.04 24.89 12.35
CA ASP A 996 -66.57 25.94 11.43
C ASP A 996 -67.66 26.51 10.50
N GLY A 997 -68.78 25.80 10.34
CA GLY A 997 -69.94 26.22 9.54
C GLY A 997 -69.78 25.96 8.03
N ILE A 998 -68.76 25.21 7.63
CA ILE A 998 -68.56 24.72 6.26
C ILE A 998 -69.27 23.36 6.11
N THR A 999 -69.62 22.95 4.88
CA THR A 999 -70.14 21.60 4.65
C THR A 999 -68.98 20.60 4.58
N ASP A 1000 -69.06 19.52 5.37
CA ASP A 1000 -68.05 18.45 5.39
C ASP A 1000 -67.82 17.83 4.01
N SER A 1001 -66.56 17.56 3.66
CA SER A 1001 -66.22 16.71 2.51
C SER A 1001 -66.47 15.24 2.85
N ARG A 1002 -66.41 14.38 1.82
CA ARG A 1002 -66.45 12.93 2.01
C ARG A 1002 -65.25 12.42 2.83
N GLU A 1003 -64.09 13.02 2.66
CA GLU A 1003 -62.88 12.66 3.41
C GLU A 1003 -62.91 13.25 4.83
N THR A 1004 -63.46 14.45 5.04
CA THR A 1004 -63.77 14.99 6.38
C THR A 1004 -64.69 14.02 7.14
N THR A 1005 -65.82 13.64 6.52
CA THR A 1005 -66.79 12.68 7.08
C THR A 1005 -66.14 11.34 7.40
N ARG A 1006 -65.29 10.83 6.50
CA ARG A 1006 -64.55 9.57 6.67
C ARG A 1006 -63.57 9.65 7.83
N ALA A 1007 -62.73 10.69 7.91
CA ALA A 1007 -61.71 10.84 8.94
C ALA A 1007 -62.35 11.03 10.33
N VAL A 1008 -63.45 11.78 10.42
CA VAL A 1008 -64.25 11.89 11.66
C VAL A 1008 -64.77 10.52 12.10
N ASN A 1009 -65.34 9.72 11.20
CA ASN A 1009 -65.82 8.36 11.51
C ASN A 1009 -64.67 7.39 11.86
N ALA A 1010 -63.51 7.51 11.21
CA ALA A 1010 -62.34 6.68 11.48
C ALA A 1010 -61.73 7.00 12.86
N ILE A 1011 -61.64 8.28 13.23
CA ILE A 1011 -61.26 8.70 14.58
C ILE A 1011 -62.28 8.17 15.59
N GLY A 1012 -63.58 8.29 15.35
CA GLY A 1012 -64.63 7.75 16.23
C GLY A 1012 -64.53 6.25 16.46
N ALA A 1013 -64.18 5.46 15.44
CA ALA A 1013 -64.01 4.02 15.57
C ALA A 1013 -62.83 3.61 16.48
N LEU A 1014 -61.75 4.40 16.49
CA LEU A 1014 -60.53 4.11 17.26
C LEU A 1014 -60.74 4.20 18.78
N GLU A 1015 -61.74 4.95 19.26
CA GLU A 1015 -62.15 4.97 20.68
C GLU A 1015 -62.51 3.56 21.17
N GLY A 1016 -63.24 2.81 20.36
CA GLY A 1016 -63.66 1.43 20.64
C GLY A 1016 -62.58 0.37 20.39
N GLU A 1017 -61.41 0.74 19.87
CA GLU A 1017 -60.21 -0.12 19.87
C GLU A 1017 -59.35 0.20 21.11
N LEU A 1018 -59.12 1.49 21.40
CA LEU A 1018 -58.39 1.94 22.58
C LEU A 1018 -59.03 1.43 23.90
N GLN A 1019 -60.36 1.48 24.03
CA GLN A 1019 -61.04 0.92 25.19
C GLN A 1019 -60.78 -0.59 25.37
N LYS A 1020 -60.72 -1.38 24.28
CA LYS A 1020 -60.43 -2.82 24.36
C LYS A 1020 -58.98 -3.11 24.75
N ALA A 1021 -58.06 -2.22 24.37
CA ALA A 1021 -56.67 -2.27 24.78
C ALA A 1021 -56.55 -1.95 26.28
N ASP A 1022 -57.22 -0.90 26.79
CA ASP A 1022 -57.33 -0.60 28.23
C ASP A 1022 -57.96 -1.76 29.03
N GLU A 1023 -59.06 -2.35 28.54
CA GLU A 1023 -59.71 -3.54 29.14
C GLU A 1023 -58.82 -4.80 29.08
N THR A 1024 -57.78 -4.80 28.26
CA THR A 1024 -56.80 -5.90 28.17
C THR A 1024 -55.57 -5.63 29.03
N PHE A 1025 -55.16 -4.37 29.16
CA PHE A 1025 -54.16 -3.93 30.14
C PHE A 1025 -54.59 -4.25 31.58
N GLY A 1026 -55.88 -4.08 31.89
CA GLY A 1026 -56.44 -4.39 33.21
C GLY A 1026 -56.51 -5.88 33.61
N LYS A 1027 -56.09 -6.81 32.74
CA LYS A 1027 -56.11 -8.26 33.02
C LYS A 1027 -54.74 -8.73 33.51
N PRO A 1028 -54.62 -9.42 34.66
CA PRO A 1028 -53.33 -9.86 35.18
C PRO A 1028 -52.68 -10.91 34.27
N HIS A 1029 -51.35 -10.87 34.17
CA HIS A 1029 -50.51 -11.78 33.38
C HIS A 1029 -50.80 -11.79 31.86
N GLY A 1030 -51.26 -10.66 31.31
CA GLY A 1030 -51.50 -10.47 29.88
C GLY A 1030 -50.22 -10.47 29.02
N ASP A 1031 -50.40 -10.42 27.70
CA ASP A 1031 -49.28 -10.24 26.76
C ASP A 1031 -48.97 -8.75 26.59
N TRP A 1032 -48.00 -8.28 27.35
CA TRP A 1032 -47.59 -6.87 27.35
C TRP A 1032 -46.87 -6.45 26.07
N LEU A 1033 -46.22 -7.36 25.36
CA LEU A 1033 -45.52 -7.06 24.11
C LEU A 1033 -46.52 -6.87 22.97
N ALA A 1034 -47.52 -7.76 22.89
CA ALA A 1034 -48.64 -7.59 21.97
C ALA A 1034 -49.37 -6.26 22.26
N LEU A 1035 -49.59 -5.93 23.53
CA LEU A 1035 -50.28 -4.72 23.94
C LEU A 1035 -49.48 -3.41 23.74
N GLU A 1036 -48.16 -3.45 23.89
CA GLU A 1036 -47.24 -2.35 23.53
C GLU A 1036 -47.38 -2.02 22.04
N SER A 1037 -47.24 -3.03 21.17
CA SER A 1037 -47.37 -2.85 19.72
C SER A 1037 -48.79 -2.43 19.26
N GLU A 1038 -49.84 -2.85 19.97
CA GLU A 1038 -51.20 -2.38 19.74
C GLU A 1038 -51.37 -0.90 20.12
N GLY A 1039 -50.73 -0.45 21.22
CA GLY A 1039 -50.68 0.95 21.61
C GLY A 1039 -50.00 1.83 20.55
N GLU A 1040 -48.82 1.42 20.06
CA GLU A 1040 -48.11 2.10 18.98
C GLU A 1040 -48.92 2.15 17.68
N ARG A 1041 -49.60 1.04 17.31
CA ARG A 1041 -50.50 0.98 16.15
C ARG A 1041 -51.62 2.02 16.27
N LEU A 1042 -52.27 2.07 17.42
CA LEU A 1042 -53.38 2.99 17.68
C LEU A 1042 -52.92 4.44 17.62
N GLU A 1043 -51.79 4.79 18.25
CA GLU A 1043 -51.23 6.15 18.19
C GLU A 1043 -50.96 6.58 16.74
N LEU A 1044 -50.28 5.74 15.96
CA LEU A 1044 -49.93 6.03 14.56
C LEU A 1044 -51.18 6.17 13.68
N GLN A 1045 -52.19 5.32 13.88
CA GLN A 1045 -53.44 5.35 13.12
C GLN A 1045 -54.28 6.60 13.46
N VAL A 1046 -54.37 6.95 14.75
CA VAL A 1046 -55.01 8.19 15.21
C VAL A 1046 -54.30 9.43 14.64
N ALA A 1047 -52.98 9.50 14.73
CA ALA A 1047 -52.19 10.62 14.21
C ALA A 1047 -52.36 10.80 12.69
N ARG A 1048 -52.47 9.70 11.95
CA ARG A 1048 -52.72 9.70 10.50
C ARG A 1048 -54.10 10.28 10.15
N GLU A 1049 -55.17 9.80 10.77
CA GLU A 1049 -56.53 10.27 10.46
C GLU A 1049 -56.74 11.72 10.96
N ALA A 1050 -56.12 12.11 12.07
CA ALA A 1050 -56.09 13.50 12.53
C ALA A 1050 -55.36 14.44 11.54
N ALA A 1051 -54.25 14.00 10.95
CA ALA A 1051 -53.54 14.76 9.93
C ALA A 1051 -54.36 14.88 8.62
N ALA A 1052 -55.06 13.81 8.22
CA ALA A 1052 -55.97 13.86 7.07
C ALA A 1052 -57.11 14.87 7.31
N LEU A 1053 -57.77 14.79 8.47
CA LEU A 1053 -58.84 15.71 8.86
C LEU A 1053 -58.36 17.18 8.90
N ARG A 1054 -57.18 17.45 9.48
CA ARG A 1054 -56.62 18.82 9.49
C ARG A 1054 -56.38 19.34 8.07
N ASN A 1055 -55.80 18.53 7.18
CA ASN A 1055 -55.50 18.94 5.81
C ASN A 1055 -56.77 19.26 5.01
N GLU A 1056 -57.86 18.51 5.22
CA GLU A 1056 -59.18 18.79 4.63
C GLU A 1056 -59.78 20.11 5.16
N LEU A 1057 -59.71 20.37 6.47
CA LEU A 1057 -60.15 21.65 7.05
C LEU A 1057 -59.33 22.84 6.53
N GLU A 1058 -58.02 22.66 6.32
CA GLU A 1058 -57.17 23.67 5.67
C GLU A 1058 -57.50 23.85 4.18
N ALA A 1059 -58.09 22.85 3.50
CA ALA A 1059 -58.64 23.02 2.15
C ALA A 1059 -60.00 23.74 2.17
N ALA A 1060 -60.87 23.42 3.12
CA ALA A 1060 -62.15 24.09 3.36
C ALA A 1060 -61.96 25.59 3.60
N GLU A 1061 -61.05 25.97 4.49
CA GLU A 1061 -60.72 27.38 4.75
C GLU A 1061 -60.18 28.10 3.51
N ARG A 1062 -59.33 27.45 2.70
CA ARG A 1062 -58.81 28.04 1.46
C ARG A 1062 -59.92 28.27 0.43
N ALA A 1063 -60.84 27.32 0.27
CA ALA A 1063 -62.00 27.46 -0.62
C ALA A 1063 -62.92 28.62 -0.18
N VAL A 1064 -63.19 28.74 1.13
CA VAL A 1064 -63.96 29.87 1.68
C VAL A 1064 -63.28 31.21 1.41
N ARG A 1065 -61.97 31.32 1.68
CA ARG A 1065 -61.20 32.54 1.42
C ARG A 1065 -61.21 32.90 -0.07
N ALA A 1066 -60.96 31.95 -0.97
CA ALA A 1066 -60.99 32.17 -2.41
C ALA A 1066 -62.37 32.70 -2.90
N ILE A 1067 -63.47 32.16 -2.39
CA ILE A 1067 -64.84 32.63 -2.70
C ILE A 1067 -65.07 34.07 -2.19
N GLN A 1068 -64.56 34.42 -0.99
CA GLN A 1068 -64.66 35.78 -0.45
C GLN A 1068 -63.83 36.78 -1.27
N GLU A 1069 -62.62 36.39 -1.70
CA GLU A 1069 -61.75 37.25 -2.50
C GLU A 1069 -62.26 37.44 -3.93
N ALA A 1070 -62.67 36.36 -4.61
CA ALA A 1070 -63.29 36.42 -5.93
C ALA A 1070 -64.59 37.25 -5.96
N GLY A 1071 -65.31 37.33 -4.83
CA GLY A 1071 -66.46 38.22 -4.68
C GLY A 1071 -66.14 39.70 -4.88
N LYS A 1072 -64.90 40.15 -4.59
CA LYS A 1072 -64.48 41.55 -4.70
C LYS A 1072 -64.41 42.04 -6.16
N PRO A 1073 -63.65 41.43 -7.10
CA PRO A 1073 -63.63 41.85 -8.49
C PRO A 1073 -64.94 41.52 -9.22
N VAL A 1074 -65.62 40.39 -8.92
CA VAL A 1074 -66.94 40.09 -9.50
C VAL A 1074 -67.95 41.20 -9.17
N LYS A 1075 -67.91 41.75 -7.94
CA LYS A 1075 -68.71 42.92 -7.59
C LYS A 1075 -68.23 44.19 -8.32
N ARG A 1076 -66.92 44.50 -8.35
CA ARG A 1076 -66.40 45.68 -9.07
C ARG A 1076 -66.73 45.67 -10.58
N ALA A 1077 -66.74 44.50 -11.22
CA ALA A 1077 -67.07 44.36 -12.64
C ALA A 1077 -68.57 44.51 -12.92
N LYS A 1078 -69.42 44.09 -11.97
CA LYS A 1078 -70.88 44.32 -12.02
C LYS A 1078 -71.21 45.80 -11.77
N ASP A 1079 -70.60 46.40 -10.75
CA ASP A 1079 -70.85 47.76 -10.30
C ASP A 1079 -69.99 48.78 -11.11
N TRP A 1080 -69.65 48.46 -12.36
CA TRP A 1080 -68.79 49.29 -13.22
C TRP A 1080 -69.56 50.45 -13.84
N PHE A 1081 -69.26 51.67 -13.42
CA PHE A 1081 -69.88 52.88 -13.94
C PHE A 1081 -69.24 53.32 -15.27
N PRO A 1082 -70.03 53.74 -16.28
CA PRO A 1082 -69.52 54.08 -17.61
C PRO A 1082 -68.81 55.44 -17.67
N SER A 1083 -67.53 55.45 -17.30
CA SER A 1083 -66.61 56.50 -17.74
C SER A 1083 -66.49 56.47 -19.27
N HIS A 1084 -66.61 57.64 -19.90
CA HIS A 1084 -66.59 57.84 -21.36
C HIS A 1084 -67.50 56.88 -22.18
N GLY A 1085 -68.59 56.37 -21.57
CA GLY A 1085 -69.59 55.54 -22.25
C GLY A 1085 -69.27 54.04 -22.36
N VAL A 1086 -68.10 53.59 -21.90
CA VAL A 1086 -67.70 52.18 -21.94
C VAL A 1086 -68.48 51.37 -20.89
N THR A 1087 -69.10 50.26 -21.30
CA THR A 1087 -69.92 49.41 -20.41
C THR A 1087 -69.48 47.94 -20.49
N ILE A 1088 -69.18 47.34 -19.34
CA ILE A 1088 -68.95 45.90 -19.22
C ILE A 1088 -70.28 45.18 -19.52
N ARG A 1089 -70.31 44.37 -20.57
CA ARG A 1089 -71.53 43.65 -20.99
C ARG A 1089 -71.75 42.39 -20.15
N GLY A 1090 -72.77 42.43 -19.30
CA GLY A 1090 -73.20 41.29 -18.47
C GLY A 1090 -72.50 41.26 -17.11
N ASN A 1091 -72.64 40.15 -16.39
CA ASN A 1091 -72.06 39.94 -15.06
C ASN A 1091 -70.87 38.95 -15.14
N PRO A 1092 -69.67 39.37 -15.57
CA PRO A 1092 -68.53 38.47 -15.71
C PRO A 1092 -68.14 37.83 -14.37
N GLY A 1093 -67.69 36.58 -14.42
CA GLY A 1093 -67.34 35.76 -13.23
C GLY A 1093 -68.53 35.33 -12.35
N SER A 1094 -69.65 36.05 -12.32
CA SER A 1094 -70.80 35.78 -11.43
C SER A 1094 -71.29 34.33 -11.43
N ARG A 1095 -71.47 33.73 -12.61
CA ARG A 1095 -71.86 32.32 -12.75
C ARG A 1095 -70.84 31.37 -12.11
N ARG A 1096 -69.54 31.59 -12.32
CA ARG A 1096 -68.47 30.78 -11.71
C ARG A 1096 -68.42 30.97 -10.19
N LEU A 1097 -68.74 32.16 -9.67
CA LEU A 1097 -68.85 32.40 -8.23
C LEU A 1097 -70.05 31.66 -7.60
N THR A 1098 -71.16 31.51 -8.33
CA THR A 1098 -72.29 30.66 -7.92
C THR A 1098 -71.92 29.17 -7.97
N GLU A 1099 -71.24 28.73 -9.03
CA GLU A 1099 -70.73 27.34 -9.15
C GLU A 1099 -69.73 27.03 -8.02
N ALA A 1100 -68.86 27.96 -7.63
CA ALA A 1100 -67.94 27.84 -6.50
C ALA A 1100 -68.67 27.66 -5.16
N ARG A 1101 -69.72 28.45 -4.92
CA ARG A 1101 -70.57 28.32 -3.72
C ARG A 1101 -71.33 27.00 -3.68
N ALA A 1102 -71.82 26.54 -4.83
CA ALA A 1102 -72.48 25.23 -4.93
C ALA A 1102 -71.50 24.07 -4.69
N ALA A 1103 -70.26 24.16 -5.19
CA ALA A 1103 -69.21 23.18 -4.90
C ALA A 1103 -68.86 23.15 -3.39
N LEU A 1104 -68.73 24.32 -2.75
CA LEU A 1104 -68.51 24.41 -1.30
C LEU A 1104 -69.66 23.79 -0.50
N GLN A 1105 -70.91 24.05 -0.90
CA GLN A 1105 -72.11 23.46 -0.29
C GLN A 1105 -72.24 21.93 -0.52
N ASN A 1106 -71.47 21.38 -1.47
CA ASN A 1106 -71.38 19.93 -1.73
C ASN A 1106 -70.14 19.29 -1.06
N GLY A 1107 -69.36 20.04 -0.29
CA GLY A 1107 -68.11 19.56 0.32
C GLY A 1107 -66.94 19.37 -0.67
N ASP A 1108 -67.02 19.92 -1.89
CA ASP A 1108 -65.93 19.86 -2.88
C ASP A 1108 -65.10 21.15 -2.84
N TYR A 1109 -64.14 21.18 -1.90
CA TYR A 1109 -63.28 22.34 -1.65
C TYR A 1109 -62.37 22.66 -2.83
N ALA A 1110 -61.91 21.65 -3.58
CA ALA A 1110 -61.02 21.83 -4.72
C ALA A 1110 -61.75 22.51 -5.90
N SER A 1111 -62.94 22.00 -6.27
CA SER A 1111 -63.78 22.64 -7.29
C SER A 1111 -64.28 24.02 -6.84
N ALA A 1112 -64.55 24.20 -5.55
CA ALA A 1112 -64.93 25.49 -4.97
C ALA A 1112 -63.83 26.55 -5.12
N GLN A 1113 -62.59 26.22 -4.74
CA GLN A 1113 -61.44 27.11 -4.93
C GLN A 1113 -61.22 27.43 -6.42
N ALA A 1114 -61.13 26.40 -7.27
CA ALA A 1114 -60.86 26.58 -8.70
C ALA A 1114 -61.95 27.40 -9.42
N ALA A 1115 -63.24 27.19 -9.07
CA ALA A 1115 -64.34 27.97 -9.64
C ALA A 1115 -64.33 29.43 -9.14
N ALA A 1116 -63.89 29.69 -7.90
CA ALA A 1116 -63.73 31.04 -7.37
C ALA A 1116 -62.57 31.79 -8.04
N GLU A 1117 -61.41 31.16 -8.21
CA GLU A 1117 -60.27 31.74 -8.93
C GLU A 1117 -60.64 32.08 -10.39
N ASN A 1118 -61.35 31.17 -11.07
CA ASN A 1118 -61.90 31.42 -12.41
C ASN A 1118 -62.92 32.59 -12.42
N ALA A 1119 -63.75 32.72 -11.38
CA ALA A 1119 -64.67 33.86 -11.25
C ALA A 1119 -63.92 35.19 -11.10
N SER A 1120 -62.86 35.20 -10.29
CA SER A 1120 -61.98 36.35 -10.07
C SER A 1120 -61.30 36.76 -11.38
N HIS A 1121 -60.67 35.81 -12.07
CA HIS A 1121 -59.95 36.04 -13.33
C HIS A 1121 -60.88 36.59 -14.44
N LEU A 1122 -62.07 36.01 -14.61
CA LEU A 1122 -63.05 36.48 -15.60
C LEU A 1122 -63.54 37.91 -15.31
N ALA A 1123 -63.70 38.28 -14.04
CA ALA A 1123 -64.11 39.63 -13.66
C ALA A 1123 -62.97 40.64 -13.84
N LEU A 1124 -61.73 40.29 -13.46
CA LEU A 1124 -60.55 41.14 -13.64
C LEU A 1124 -60.23 41.36 -15.13
N ALA A 1125 -60.34 40.33 -15.97
CA ALA A 1125 -60.14 40.46 -17.42
C ALA A 1125 -61.18 41.39 -18.07
N ALA A 1126 -62.44 41.34 -17.62
CA ALA A 1126 -63.49 42.24 -18.09
C ALA A 1126 -63.29 43.70 -17.63
N ILE A 1127 -62.81 43.91 -16.40
CA ILE A 1127 -62.40 45.23 -15.90
C ILE A 1127 -61.24 45.77 -16.74
N ALA A 1128 -60.18 44.99 -16.95
CA ALA A 1128 -59.01 45.41 -17.72
C ALA A 1128 -59.34 45.74 -19.18
N ALA A 1129 -60.28 45.01 -19.80
CA ALA A 1129 -60.76 45.33 -21.15
C ALA A 1129 -61.50 46.68 -21.19
N ALA A 1130 -62.37 46.95 -20.23
CA ALA A 1130 -63.04 48.25 -20.12
C ALA A 1130 -62.07 49.40 -19.82
N GLU A 1131 -61.09 49.18 -18.94
CA GLU A 1131 -60.03 50.15 -18.63
C GLU A 1131 -59.17 50.47 -19.87
N GLN A 1132 -58.92 49.49 -20.76
CA GLN A 1132 -58.23 49.72 -22.03
C GLN A 1132 -59.09 50.49 -23.06
N GLU A 1133 -60.40 50.24 -23.15
CA GLU A 1133 -61.28 51.03 -24.03
C GLU A 1133 -61.42 52.48 -23.54
N VAL A 1134 -61.54 52.68 -22.22
CA VAL A 1134 -61.52 54.00 -21.57
C VAL A 1134 -60.21 54.74 -21.84
N ALA A 1135 -59.06 54.06 -21.69
CA ALA A 1135 -57.74 54.65 -21.94
C ALA A 1135 -57.56 55.13 -23.40
N ARG A 1136 -58.02 54.33 -24.40
CA ARG A 1136 -58.00 54.74 -25.81
C ARG A 1136 -58.82 56.01 -26.06
N TYR A 1137 -59.96 56.16 -25.39
CA TYR A 1137 -60.81 57.34 -25.50
C TYR A 1137 -60.10 58.60 -24.99
N VAL A 1138 -59.46 58.51 -23.81
CA VAL A 1138 -58.69 59.61 -23.20
C VAL A 1138 -57.45 59.96 -24.05
N GLU A 1139 -56.81 58.97 -24.66
CA GLU A 1139 -55.61 59.20 -25.48
C GLU A 1139 -55.93 59.84 -26.84
N GLU A 1140 -57.11 59.56 -27.44
CA GLU A 1140 -57.63 60.35 -28.56
C GLU A 1140 -58.00 61.79 -28.17
N GLU A 1141 -58.49 62.01 -26.95
CA GLU A 1141 -58.82 63.36 -26.46
C GLU A 1141 -57.55 64.20 -26.21
N ARG A 1142 -56.55 63.64 -25.51
CA ARG A 1142 -55.26 64.33 -25.25
C ARG A 1142 -54.56 64.73 -26.54
N ARG A 1143 -54.66 63.91 -27.59
CA ARG A 1143 -54.11 64.20 -28.92
C ARG A 1143 -54.72 65.45 -29.57
N ARG A 1144 -55.97 65.81 -29.24
CA ARG A 1144 -56.66 67.04 -29.69
C ARG A 1144 -56.33 68.27 -28.85
N GLU A 1145 -55.66 68.10 -27.71
CA GLU A 1145 -55.17 69.19 -26.86
C GLU A 1145 -53.69 69.50 -27.10
N GLU A 1146 -52.85 68.48 -27.32
CA GLU A 1146 -51.44 68.65 -27.69
C GLU A 1146 -51.25 69.47 -28.99
N GLU A 1147 -52.22 69.45 -29.92
CA GLU A 1147 -52.21 70.34 -31.10
C GLU A 1147 -52.48 71.82 -30.74
N ARG A 1148 -53.26 72.10 -29.70
CA ARG A 1148 -53.63 73.46 -29.27
C ARG A 1148 -52.55 74.15 -28.45
N GLU A 1149 -51.67 73.40 -27.80
CA GLU A 1149 -50.54 73.98 -27.04
C GLU A 1149 -49.37 74.38 -27.94
N ARG A 1150 -49.08 73.59 -28.99
CA ARG A 1150 -48.02 73.90 -29.99
C ARG A 1150 -48.26 75.20 -30.75
N GLU A 1151 -49.50 75.69 -30.81
CA GLU A 1151 -49.84 76.99 -31.37
C GLU A 1151 -49.47 78.14 -30.41
N ARG A 1152 -49.69 77.95 -29.10
CA ARG A 1152 -49.42 78.93 -28.03
C ARG A 1152 -47.93 79.05 -27.66
N GLU A 1153 -47.14 78.01 -27.92
CA GLU A 1153 -45.71 78.01 -27.63
C GLU A 1153 -44.91 78.87 -28.63
N ARG A 1154 -45.29 78.78 -29.93
CA ARG A 1154 -44.71 79.58 -31.03
C ARG A 1154 -44.89 81.10 -30.88
N GLU A 1155 -45.86 81.53 -30.09
CA GLU A 1155 -46.12 82.95 -29.81
C GLU A 1155 -45.16 83.51 -28.75
N ARG A 1156 -44.78 82.68 -27.76
CA ARG A 1156 -43.90 83.06 -26.63
C ARG A 1156 -42.41 83.03 -26.96
N GLU A 1157 -42.02 82.32 -28.02
CA GLU A 1157 -40.62 82.23 -28.45
C GLU A 1157 -40.15 83.55 -29.09
N ARG A 1158 -40.98 84.15 -29.96
CA ARG A 1158 -40.75 85.42 -30.68
C ARG A 1158 -40.61 86.66 -29.77
N GLU A 1159 -40.99 86.54 -28.50
CA GLU A 1159 -40.93 87.60 -27.50
C GLU A 1159 -39.61 87.55 -26.69
N ARG A 1160 -39.04 86.36 -26.50
CA ARG A 1160 -37.80 86.14 -25.73
C ARG A 1160 -36.52 86.41 -26.52
N GLU A 1161 -36.60 86.42 -27.84
CA GLU A 1161 -35.48 86.64 -28.75
C GLU A 1161 -35.01 88.11 -28.71
N ARG A 1162 -35.96 89.06 -28.81
CA ARG A 1162 -35.72 90.52 -28.85
C ARG A 1162 -35.07 91.10 -27.59
N GLN A 1163 -35.04 90.35 -26.49
CA GLN A 1163 -34.44 90.78 -25.22
C GLN A 1163 -33.01 90.24 -25.02
N ARG A 1164 -32.49 89.41 -25.95
CA ARG A 1164 -31.14 88.83 -25.88
C ARG A 1164 -30.10 89.55 -26.75
N GLU A 1165 -30.53 90.35 -27.72
CA GLU A 1165 -29.63 90.98 -28.71
C GLU A 1165 -28.96 92.29 -28.26
N ARG A 1166 -29.31 92.88 -27.09
CA ARG A 1166 -28.85 94.25 -26.76
C ARG A 1166 -27.61 94.39 -25.88
N GLU A 1167 -27.32 93.45 -24.98
CA GLU A 1167 -26.19 93.60 -24.02
C GLU A 1167 -25.31 92.34 -23.88
N ARG A 1168 -25.28 91.48 -24.90
CA ARG A 1168 -24.21 90.48 -25.11
C ARG A 1168 -23.84 90.29 -26.59
N GLU A 1169 -23.71 91.39 -27.32
CA GLU A 1169 -22.80 91.40 -28.47
C GLU A 1169 -21.40 91.81 -28.00
N TYR A 1170 -20.37 91.22 -28.62
CA TYR A 1170 -18.93 91.41 -28.36
C TYR A 1170 -18.33 90.96 -27.02
N SER A 1171 -17.82 89.71 -27.08
CA SER A 1171 -16.48 89.29 -26.58
C SER A 1171 -16.30 88.93 -25.09
N TRP A 1172 -15.37 88.03 -24.72
CA TRP A 1172 -14.92 86.75 -25.32
C TRP A 1172 -14.10 85.97 -24.27
N SER A 1173 -14.25 84.64 -24.17
CA SER A 1173 -13.32 83.71 -23.47
C SER A 1173 -13.16 83.86 -21.93
N SER A 1174 -12.69 82.85 -21.16
CA SER A 1174 -12.81 81.38 -21.27
C SER A 1174 -12.41 80.68 -19.94
N SER A 1175 -12.88 79.43 -19.76
CA SER A 1175 -12.31 78.32 -18.95
C SER A 1175 -12.66 78.08 -17.46
N SER A 1176 -12.79 76.78 -17.15
CA SER A 1176 -12.45 76.01 -15.93
C SER A 1176 -13.51 75.65 -14.85
N SER A 1177 -13.49 74.35 -14.46
CA SER A 1177 -14.12 73.64 -13.31
C SER A 1177 -15.63 73.76 -13.07
N SER A 1178 -16.40 72.69 -12.76
CA SER A 1178 -16.20 71.22 -12.73
C SER A 1178 -17.61 70.55 -12.67
N SER A 1179 -17.89 69.23 -12.55
CA SER A 1179 -17.15 68.02 -12.14
C SER A 1179 -17.66 66.74 -12.87
N SER A 1180 -17.21 65.57 -12.42
CA SER A 1180 -17.75 64.19 -12.58
C SER A 1180 -19.28 64.07 -12.78
N SER A 1181 -19.88 63.40 -13.79
CA SER A 1181 -19.66 62.08 -14.45
C SER A 1181 -20.48 60.91 -13.84
N SER A 1182 -21.01 59.90 -14.54
CA SER A 1182 -21.66 59.71 -15.87
C SER A 1182 -21.73 58.20 -16.20
N PHE A 1183 -22.40 57.82 -17.31
CA PHE A 1183 -22.41 56.49 -17.97
C PHE A 1183 -23.39 55.40 -17.49
N PHE A 1184 -23.77 54.43 -18.34
CA PHE A 1184 -24.31 54.44 -19.74
C PHE A 1184 -24.62 52.98 -20.16
N SER A 1185 -25.78 52.74 -20.78
CA SER A 1185 -26.20 51.72 -21.79
C SER A 1185 -25.60 50.29 -21.94
N SER A 1186 -26.56 49.35 -22.13
CA SER A 1186 -26.70 48.38 -23.26
C SER A 1186 -25.89 47.05 -23.40
N SER A 1187 -26.62 45.94 -23.17
CA SER A 1187 -26.87 44.77 -24.07
C SER A 1187 -25.85 43.66 -24.40
N SER A 1188 -26.42 42.45 -24.59
CA SER A 1188 -26.04 41.28 -25.44
C SER A 1188 -25.07 40.16 -24.97
N SER A 1189 -25.60 38.92 -25.06
CA SER A 1189 -25.02 37.62 -25.52
C SER A 1189 -23.83 36.90 -24.84
N SER A 1190 -24.15 35.68 -24.38
CA SER A 1190 -23.46 34.38 -24.65
C SER A 1190 -22.22 33.88 -23.85
N ASP A 1191 -22.34 32.58 -23.50
CA ASP A 1191 -21.36 31.49 -23.37
C ASP A 1191 -20.23 31.41 -22.31
N SER A 1192 -20.33 30.30 -21.54
CA SER A 1192 -19.23 29.45 -21.01
C SER A 1192 -18.28 29.97 -19.90
N GLY A 1193 -17.71 29.05 -19.11
CA GLY A 1193 -16.53 29.31 -18.25
C GLY A 1193 -16.55 28.66 -16.86
N PHE A 1194 -15.52 27.86 -16.56
CA PHE A 1194 -15.33 27.11 -15.30
C PHE A 1194 -15.03 27.96 -14.05
N SER A 1195 -15.64 27.54 -12.94
CA SER A 1195 -15.20 27.52 -11.52
C SER A 1195 -13.82 28.07 -11.10
N SER A 1196 -13.78 28.91 -10.04
CA SER A 1196 -13.33 28.54 -8.67
C SER A 1196 -12.80 29.74 -7.81
N SER A 1197 -12.68 29.54 -6.49
CA SER A 1197 -12.39 30.52 -5.41
C SER A 1197 -13.49 31.58 -5.20
N SER A 1198 -13.99 31.94 -4.00
CA SER A 1198 -13.67 31.65 -2.58
C SER A 1198 -12.52 32.45 -1.95
N TRP A 1199 -12.84 33.45 -1.12
CA TRP A 1199 -12.52 33.52 0.33
C TRP A 1199 -13.18 34.73 1.03
N SER A 1200 -13.14 34.75 2.37
CA SER A 1200 -13.77 35.70 3.31
C SER A 1200 -12.77 36.72 3.87
N ASP A 1201 -13.20 37.67 4.72
CA ASP A 1201 -12.79 37.62 6.15
C ASP A 1201 -13.27 38.74 7.10
N SER A 1202 -13.15 38.38 8.40
CA SER A 1202 -13.03 39.16 9.64
C SER A 1202 -14.17 38.94 10.66
N SER A 1203 -13.92 38.54 11.91
CA SER A 1203 -12.72 38.00 12.61
C SER A 1203 -13.22 37.22 13.87
N SER A 1204 -12.47 36.68 14.84
CA SER A 1204 -11.03 36.56 15.24
C SER A 1204 -10.96 35.45 16.34
N SER A 1205 -9.85 34.84 16.78
CA SER A 1205 -8.44 34.72 16.33
C SER A 1205 -7.71 33.64 17.16
N SER A 1206 -6.45 33.29 16.81
CA SER A 1206 -5.41 32.60 17.62
C SER A 1206 -5.65 31.15 18.13
N SER A 1207 -4.69 30.21 18.09
CA SER A 1207 -3.37 30.17 17.39
C SER A 1207 -2.66 28.79 17.55
N SER A 1208 -1.96 28.32 16.48
CA SER A 1208 -0.82 27.35 16.47
C SER A 1208 -1.03 25.90 17.01
N SER A 1209 -0.37 24.84 16.50
CA SER A 1209 0.61 24.70 15.40
C SER A 1209 0.79 23.23 14.93
N ASP A 1210 0.97 23.03 13.62
CA ASP A 1210 1.93 22.14 12.92
C ASP A 1210 1.95 20.59 13.13
N SER A 1211 2.27 19.73 12.13
CA SER A 1211 2.40 19.89 10.65
C SER A 1211 2.61 18.55 9.92
N SER A 1212 2.25 18.46 8.61
CA SER A 1212 2.83 17.57 7.53
C SER A 1212 2.75 16.02 7.69
N SER A 1213 2.82 15.13 6.68
CA SER A 1213 2.64 15.07 5.19
C SER A 1213 2.94 13.60 4.73
N SER A 1214 2.67 13.03 3.55
CA SER A 1214 1.78 13.25 2.38
C SER A 1214 1.94 12.08 1.38
N SER A 1215 0.97 11.82 0.47
CA SER A 1215 1.09 11.10 -0.85
C SER A 1215 1.57 9.61 -0.89
N SER A 1216 1.19 8.74 -1.86
CA SER A 1216 0.09 8.73 -2.86
C SER A 1216 -0.04 7.38 -3.62
N SER A 1217 -1.23 7.15 -4.21
CA SER A 1217 -1.51 6.54 -5.55
C SER A 1217 -1.19 5.07 -5.92
N ASN A 1218 -2.24 4.42 -6.48
CA ASN A 1218 -2.35 3.21 -7.34
C ASN A 1218 -2.81 1.90 -6.61
N ASP A 1219 -3.65 1.03 -7.20
CA ASP A 1219 -4.06 0.87 -8.62
C ASP A 1219 -5.59 0.57 -8.76
N SER A 1220 -6.01 -0.07 -9.86
CA SER A 1220 -7.37 -0.06 -10.43
C SER A 1220 -7.93 -1.47 -10.71
N GLY A 1221 -9.26 -1.59 -10.87
CA GLY A 1221 -9.91 -2.84 -11.30
C GLY A 1221 -11.45 -2.83 -11.18
N PHE A 1222 -12.15 -2.96 -12.31
CA PHE A 1222 -13.63 -3.07 -12.38
C PHE A 1222 -14.00 -4.43 -12.97
N GLY A 1223 -15.03 -5.12 -12.42
CA GLY A 1223 -15.40 -6.48 -12.82
C GLY A 1223 -16.88 -6.84 -12.62
N SER A 1224 -17.57 -7.02 -13.74
CA SER A 1224 -18.97 -7.42 -13.97
C SER A 1224 -19.64 -8.51 -13.09
N SER A 1225 -20.82 -8.17 -12.56
CA SER A 1225 -22.12 -8.92 -12.56
C SER A 1225 -22.24 -10.46 -12.40
N SER A 1226 -23.27 -10.86 -11.61
CA SER A 1226 -24.01 -12.15 -11.57
C SER A 1226 -23.19 -13.42 -11.26
N TRP A 1227 -23.48 -14.17 -10.20
CA TRP A 1227 -24.80 -14.73 -9.83
C TRP A 1227 -25.28 -14.39 -8.41
#